data_AF-A0AA41UCF0-F1
#
_entry.id   AF-A0AA41UCF0-F1
#
_cell.length_a   1.000
_cell.length_b   1.000
_cell.length_c   1.000
_cell.angle_alpha   90.00
_cell.angle_beta   90.00
_cell.angle_gamma   90.00
#
_symmetry.space_group_name_H-M   'P 1'
#
loop_
_entity.id
_entity.type
_entity.pdbx_description
1 polymer ?
#
loop_
_entity_poly.entity_id
_entity_poly.type
_entity_poly.pdbx_seq_one_letter_code
_entity_poly.pdbx_strand_id
1 'polypeptide(L)'
;MPVHQSALLTDPKTRAVLREGQVLASDPSAKEATVRWSDGVEDVVTPGKNRVVVVATGGLRYLQWINGTTPAEAYAGDPVAAVVGAVLDMAGGEGTVHELTKRLMGVPEDELRDLLVNRRDELNGAGLAVTSKRVRLKTEVLEKAAEQPAGISSPEGLPAADAPSSNVEFEVDTGGQPDAALPTAPSEAETEPSKARSATDGVAEPVRDDGPDTDREPTPENAAEAATPGREPQPGATPTNVDKAAERPISPIRRLTEIAAIADLEARRPLAVSLAADRDPVMRFLAGALTDNVPAAVVKELAGKPLATIDQMSGVSAKVVATAASAVSSNDLAAMLLLVASTSEAPKGVTGRSRDALEYLVRQVAAELRSAAGRRHERALSLFVSRSAPLLSRVSAEALIELLGAFTSTTVRTHGEQVLAAIVQALQTSDRIDVSEKGLRELGKQAALMPLAESPARQALLGRLWLLKPAEAGLARWWSEVGADDVVAVTDGALLRALAEPTIAAHVAPKVRVAVDDAQTRRRLLTLLASPPEVAAMVDPERVGQAFARIASADKVFAAWRAVFTGAADRAAAESRITALSQERDTAARRLESALKEAAALQSNLERAHRQIDAMREADRASHGANERQLQIDAMRSVARIAALAVEEVGAGDPKRARDRITALVRRSGLETVGEIGAVVTYDPTLHDSIERGVEPGTEVSVRQPGYTWTHGGERVVLARATVETLHV
;
A
#
# COMPACT_ATOMS: atom_id res chain seq x y z
N MET A 1 -21.67 11.26 5.47
CA MET A 1 -21.10 11.07 6.82
C MET A 1 -20.04 12.13 7.03
N PRO A 2 -19.93 12.77 8.21
CA PRO A 2 -18.84 13.71 8.46
C PRO A 2 -17.51 12.95 8.40
N VAL A 3 -16.59 13.43 7.55
CA VAL A 3 -15.26 12.85 7.41
C VAL A 3 -14.52 13.08 8.72
N HIS A 4 -14.13 12.01 9.41
CA HIS A 4 -13.28 12.13 10.60
C HIS A 4 -11.92 12.68 10.18
N GLN A 5 -11.64 13.92 10.58
CA GLN A 5 -10.36 14.57 10.35
C GLN A 5 -9.50 14.42 11.62
N SER A 6 -8.29 13.90 11.43
CA SER A 6 -7.29 13.76 12.49
C SER A 6 -6.18 14.78 12.28
N ALA A 7 -5.71 15.36 13.37
CA ALA A 7 -4.60 16.31 13.43
C ALA A 7 -3.39 15.65 14.09
N LEU A 8 -2.24 15.68 13.41
CA LEU A 8 -0.97 15.30 14.01
C LEU A 8 -0.14 16.54 14.33
N LEU A 9 0.27 16.67 15.58
CA LEU A 9 1.32 17.59 16.00
C LEU A 9 2.67 16.90 15.79
N THR A 10 3.54 17.49 14.98
CA THR A 10 4.87 16.91 14.69
C THR A 10 5.99 17.85 15.14
N ASP A 11 7.12 17.27 15.54
CA ASP A 11 8.34 18.01 15.77
C ASP A 11 8.88 18.54 14.42
N PRO A 12 9.18 19.85 14.30
CA PRO A 12 9.53 20.45 13.02
C PRO A 12 10.88 19.98 12.46
N LYS A 13 11.80 19.48 13.31
CA LYS A 13 13.13 19.02 12.87
C LYS A 13 13.15 17.54 12.52
N THR A 14 12.49 16.72 13.33
CA THR A 14 12.55 15.25 13.24
C THR A 14 11.35 14.65 12.53
N ARG A 15 10.27 15.41 12.34
CA ARG A 15 8.95 14.93 11.86
C ARG A 15 8.32 13.86 12.77
N ALA A 16 8.85 13.63 13.97
CA ALA A 16 8.27 12.72 14.93
C ALA A 16 6.90 13.24 15.39
N VAL A 17 5.92 12.34 15.47
CA VAL A 17 4.58 12.66 15.99
C VAL A 17 4.69 12.88 17.49
N LEU A 18 4.34 14.09 17.94
CA LEU A 18 4.34 14.50 19.33
C LEU A 18 2.97 14.28 19.99
N ARG A 19 1.88 14.59 19.27
CA ARG A 19 0.49 14.39 19.73
C ARG A 19 -0.42 14.08 18.55
N GLU A 20 -1.40 13.23 18.77
CA GLU A 20 -2.51 12.99 17.84
C GLU A 20 -3.78 13.60 18.42
N GLY A 21 -4.64 14.17 17.59
CA GLY A 21 -5.89 14.78 18.01
C GLY A 21 -7.01 14.63 16.99
N GLN A 22 -8.25 14.66 17.46
CA GLN A 22 -9.46 14.61 16.65
C GLN A 22 -10.01 16.02 16.47
N VAL A 23 -10.31 16.38 15.23
CA VAL A 23 -10.94 17.67 14.91
C VAL A 23 -12.42 17.58 15.28
N LEU A 24 -12.84 18.34 16.27
CA LEU A 24 -14.22 18.35 16.77
C LEU A 24 -15.13 19.27 15.95
N ALA A 25 -14.59 20.43 15.58
CA ALA A 25 -15.30 21.45 14.82
C ALA A 25 -14.28 22.25 13.98
N SER A 26 -14.69 22.66 12.78
CA SER A 26 -13.90 23.55 11.92
C SER A 26 -14.80 24.69 11.49
N ASP A 27 -14.41 25.93 11.78
CA ASP A 27 -15.05 27.12 11.23
C ASP A 27 -14.24 27.60 10.01
N PRO A 28 -14.72 27.34 8.78
CA PRO A 28 -14.02 27.74 7.57
C PRO A 28 -13.97 29.27 7.40
N SER A 29 -14.87 30.03 8.03
CA SER A 29 -14.92 31.48 7.93
C SER A 29 -13.89 32.14 8.86
N ALA A 30 -13.71 31.62 10.07
CA ALA A 30 -12.73 32.09 11.03
C ALA A 30 -11.31 31.54 10.79
N LYS A 31 -11.17 30.49 9.96
CA LYS A 31 -9.93 29.71 9.82
C LYS A 31 -9.47 29.18 11.18
N GLU A 32 -10.41 28.68 11.97
CA GLU A 32 -10.11 28.06 13.25
C GLU A 32 -10.71 26.66 13.28
N ALA A 33 -10.01 25.73 13.89
CA ALA A 33 -10.55 24.40 14.18
C ALA A 33 -10.29 24.06 15.64
N THR A 34 -11.24 23.39 16.28
CA THR A 34 -11.09 22.87 17.64
C THR A 34 -10.62 21.44 17.55
N VAL A 35 -9.43 21.16 18.07
CA VAL A 35 -8.83 19.82 18.10
C VAL A 35 -8.79 19.32 19.52
N ARG A 36 -9.37 18.15 19.77
CA ARG A 36 -9.20 17.40 21.01
C ARG A 36 -8.04 16.44 20.86
N TRP A 37 -6.97 16.70 21.59
CA TRP A 37 -5.77 15.86 21.60
C TRP A 37 -6.01 14.56 22.38
N SER A 38 -5.16 13.57 22.12
CA SER A 38 -5.15 12.25 22.75
C SER A 38 -4.95 12.29 24.27
N ASP A 39 -4.37 13.37 24.80
CA ASP A 39 -4.25 13.63 26.24
C ASP A 39 -5.48 14.34 26.85
N GLY A 40 -6.55 14.52 26.05
CA GLY A 40 -7.82 15.10 26.49
C GLY A 40 -7.90 16.62 26.45
N VAL A 41 -6.80 17.32 26.12
CA VAL A 41 -6.79 18.78 26.00
C VAL A 41 -7.45 19.20 24.69
N GLU A 42 -8.28 20.24 24.74
CA GLU A 42 -8.85 20.87 23.56
C GLU A 42 -8.11 22.17 23.25
N ASP A 43 -7.59 22.29 22.03
CA ASP A 43 -6.94 23.51 21.55
C ASP A 43 -7.67 24.05 20.31
N VAL A 44 -7.82 25.37 20.24
CA VAL A 44 -8.19 26.07 19.02
C VAL A 44 -6.93 26.29 18.18
N VAL A 45 -6.96 25.78 16.96
CA VAL A 45 -5.84 25.78 16.01
C VAL A 45 -6.19 26.58 14.76
N THR A 46 -5.36 27.56 14.43
CA THR A 46 -5.50 28.34 13.19
C THR A 46 -4.60 27.74 12.10
N PRO A 47 -5.12 27.13 11.01
CA PRO A 47 -4.31 26.55 9.95
C PRO A 47 -3.58 27.64 9.17
N GLY A 48 -2.25 27.66 9.27
CA GLY A 48 -1.40 28.55 8.46
C GLY A 48 -1.07 27.98 7.08
N LYS A 49 -0.65 28.86 6.18
CA LYS A 49 -0.43 28.57 4.75
C LYS A 49 0.59 27.47 4.42
N ASN A 50 1.44 27.07 5.37
CA ASN A 50 2.55 26.12 5.16
C ASN A 50 2.54 24.94 6.16
N ARG A 51 1.37 24.40 6.56
CA ARG A 51 1.26 23.34 7.61
C ARG A 51 1.76 23.78 9.00
N VAL A 52 1.83 25.10 9.22
CA VAL A 52 2.26 25.72 10.46
C VAL A 52 1.03 26.34 11.11
N VAL A 53 0.78 26.02 12.37
CA VAL A 53 -0.42 26.45 13.11
C VAL A 53 0.01 27.23 14.34
N VAL A 54 -0.70 28.34 14.60
CA VAL A 54 -0.63 29.06 15.87
C VAL A 54 -1.68 28.47 16.80
N VAL A 55 -1.25 27.93 17.94
CA VAL A 55 -2.16 27.56 19.03
C VAL A 55 -2.38 28.80 19.89
N ALA A 56 -3.62 29.07 20.31
CA ALA A 56 -3.99 30.25 21.11
C ALA A 56 -3.11 30.46 22.36
N THR A 57 -2.48 29.40 22.87
CA THR A 57 -1.50 29.42 23.98
C THR A 57 -0.10 29.92 23.60
N GLY A 58 0.09 30.49 22.39
CA GLY A 58 1.30 31.22 22.00
C GLY A 58 2.43 30.37 21.42
N GLY A 59 2.20 29.09 21.14
CA GLY A 59 3.19 28.18 20.55
C GLY A 59 3.01 28.00 19.04
N LEU A 60 4.07 28.29 18.27
CA LEU A 60 4.18 27.94 16.85
C LEU A 60 4.43 26.43 16.72
N ARG A 61 3.51 25.71 16.06
CA ARG A 61 3.54 24.24 15.99
C ARG A 61 3.32 23.73 14.56
N TYR A 62 3.95 22.61 14.19
CA TYR A 62 3.80 21.99 12.86
C TYR A 62 2.68 20.96 12.92
N LEU A 63 1.60 21.19 12.17
CA LEU A 63 0.39 20.38 12.24
C LEU A 63 0.09 19.80 10.85
N GLN A 64 0.01 18.47 10.79
CA GLN A 64 -0.35 17.75 9.57
C GLN A 64 -1.79 17.26 9.71
N TRP A 65 -2.65 17.70 8.78
CA TRP A 65 -4.00 17.17 8.65
C TRP A 65 -3.92 15.84 7.94
N ILE A 66 -4.43 14.79 8.57
CA ILE A 66 -4.63 13.48 7.93
C ILE A 66 -6.13 13.35 7.69
N ASN A 67 -6.52 13.34 6.42
CA ASN A 67 -7.85 12.86 6.06
C ASN A 67 -7.90 11.37 6.41
N GLY A 68 -8.83 10.99 7.29
CA GLY A 68 -8.90 9.67 7.92
C GLY A 68 -9.23 8.48 7.00
N THR A 69 -9.05 8.59 5.69
CA THR A 69 -9.06 7.40 4.82
C THR A 69 -7.76 6.65 5.02
N THR A 70 -7.84 5.46 5.58
CA THR A 70 -6.67 4.58 5.72
C THR A 70 -6.02 4.34 4.35
N PRO A 71 -4.70 4.08 4.26
CA PRO A 71 -4.05 3.72 3.00
C PRO A 71 -4.76 2.56 2.27
N ALA A 72 -5.39 1.66 3.03
CA ALA A 72 -6.22 0.57 2.50
C ALA A 72 -7.51 1.07 1.84
N GLU A 73 -8.23 2.02 2.45
CA GLU A 73 -9.42 2.65 1.84
C GLU A 73 -9.07 3.55 0.66
N ALA A 74 -7.95 4.28 0.74
CA ALA A 74 -7.44 5.09 -0.36
C ALA A 74 -7.05 4.21 -1.56
N TYR A 75 -6.42 3.06 -1.30
CA TYR A 75 -6.10 2.06 -2.34
C TYR A 75 -7.35 1.38 -2.90
N ALA A 76 -8.36 1.08 -2.07
CA ALA A 76 -9.62 0.50 -2.51
C ALA A 76 -10.46 1.46 -3.37
N GLY A 77 -10.39 2.76 -3.11
CA GLY A 77 -11.08 3.79 -3.89
C GLY A 77 -10.35 4.18 -5.19
N ASP A 78 -9.04 4.39 -5.12
CA ASP A 78 -8.21 4.77 -6.27
C ASP A 78 -6.76 4.26 -6.07
N PRO A 79 -6.45 3.03 -6.54
CA PRO A 79 -5.14 2.40 -6.34
C PRO A 79 -3.98 3.22 -6.93
N VAL A 80 -4.23 3.92 -8.04
CA VAL A 80 -3.21 4.73 -8.73
C VAL A 80 -2.90 5.97 -7.92
N ALA A 81 -3.92 6.68 -7.42
CA ALA A 81 -3.72 7.83 -6.54
C ALA A 81 -3.02 7.47 -5.22
N ALA A 82 -3.33 6.29 -4.65
CA ALA A 82 -2.68 5.80 -3.43
C ALA A 82 -1.20 5.46 -3.65
N VAL A 83 -0.86 4.78 -4.76
CA VAL A 83 0.53 4.46 -5.12
C VAL A 83 1.31 5.72 -5.47
N VAL A 84 0.72 6.63 -6.24
CA VAL A 84 1.32 7.94 -6.53
C VAL A 84 1.57 8.68 -5.22
N GLY A 85 0.58 8.81 -4.34
CA GLY A 85 0.74 9.46 -3.02
C GLY A 85 1.88 8.87 -2.18
N ALA A 86 1.97 7.54 -2.09
CA ALA A 86 3.07 6.87 -1.38
C ALA A 86 4.44 7.14 -2.03
N VAL A 87 4.51 7.17 -3.37
CA VAL A 87 5.73 7.50 -4.12
C VAL A 87 6.11 8.98 -3.93
N LEU A 88 5.13 9.90 -3.90
CA LEU A 88 5.34 11.33 -3.65
C LEU A 88 5.90 11.59 -2.25
N ASP A 89 5.37 10.90 -1.23
CA ASP A 89 5.84 10.99 0.15
C ASP A 89 7.27 10.43 0.32
N MET A 90 7.63 9.39 -0.44
CA MET A 90 8.99 8.82 -0.43
C MET A 90 10.01 9.66 -1.22
N ALA A 91 9.58 10.41 -2.24
CA ALA A 91 10.49 11.05 -3.19
C ALA A 91 11.02 12.44 -2.75
N GLY A 92 10.59 12.95 -1.59
CA GLY A 92 11.26 14.04 -0.89
C GLY A 92 11.29 15.43 -1.57
N GLY A 93 10.49 15.67 -2.61
CA GLY A 93 10.38 17.00 -3.24
C GLY A 93 9.74 17.00 -4.62
N GLU A 94 9.15 18.14 -5.02
CA GLU A 94 8.40 18.35 -6.28
C GLU A 94 9.20 18.03 -7.56
N GLY A 95 10.54 18.17 -7.53
CA GLY A 95 11.40 17.88 -8.69
C GLY A 95 11.45 16.39 -9.06
N THR A 96 11.39 15.50 -8.06
CA THR A 96 11.42 14.05 -8.24
C THR A 96 10.10 13.52 -8.80
N VAL A 97 9.00 14.20 -8.46
CA VAL A 97 7.63 13.89 -8.89
C VAL A 97 7.45 14.12 -10.38
N HIS A 98 7.94 15.26 -10.88
CA HIS A 98 7.83 15.63 -12.29
C HIS A 98 8.64 14.66 -13.16
N GLU A 99 9.85 14.29 -12.74
CA GLU A 99 10.68 13.28 -13.42
C GLU A 99 10.09 11.87 -13.35
N LEU A 100 9.58 11.42 -12.19
CA LEU A 100 8.96 10.09 -12.09
C LEU A 100 7.67 10.00 -12.90
N THR A 101 6.82 11.03 -12.89
CA THR A 101 5.54 11.01 -13.62
C THR A 101 5.78 11.06 -15.13
N LYS A 102 6.77 11.85 -15.58
CA LYS A 102 7.23 11.91 -16.98
C LYS A 102 7.82 10.57 -17.44
N ARG A 103 8.51 9.84 -16.56
CA ARG A 103 9.12 8.53 -16.87
C ARG A 103 8.15 7.35 -16.79
N LEU A 104 7.20 7.35 -15.86
CA LEU A 104 6.31 6.20 -15.62
C LEU A 104 5.09 6.15 -16.55
N MET A 105 4.64 7.29 -17.10
CA MET A 105 3.39 7.31 -17.87
C MET A 105 3.57 7.52 -19.38
N GLY A 106 4.75 7.93 -19.87
CA GLY A 106 4.98 8.14 -21.30
C GLY A 106 4.04 9.18 -21.97
N VAL A 107 3.24 9.89 -21.17
CA VAL A 107 2.27 10.89 -21.63
C VAL A 107 3.03 12.19 -21.93
N PRO A 108 2.87 12.78 -23.13
CA PRO A 108 3.37 14.11 -23.45
C PRO A 108 2.95 15.15 -22.40
N GLU A 109 3.83 16.09 -22.09
CA GLU A 109 3.65 17.06 -20.99
C GLU A 109 2.32 17.84 -21.09
N ASP A 110 1.86 18.10 -22.32
CA ASP A 110 0.61 18.82 -22.60
C ASP A 110 -0.62 17.95 -22.29
N GLU A 111 -0.56 16.65 -22.57
CA GLU A 111 -1.66 15.71 -22.33
C GLU A 111 -1.78 15.36 -20.83
N LEU A 112 -0.65 15.33 -20.12
CA LEU A 112 -0.61 15.25 -18.65
C LEU A 112 -1.22 16.52 -18.03
N ARG A 113 -0.93 17.70 -18.60
CA ARG A 113 -1.48 18.98 -18.15
C ARG A 113 -3.00 19.00 -18.31
N ASP A 114 -3.52 18.52 -19.44
CA ASP A 114 -4.96 18.46 -19.69
C ASP A 114 -5.67 17.44 -18.79
N LEU A 115 -5.06 16.28 -18.55
CA LEU A 115 -5.55 15.29 -17.58
C LEU A 115 -5.64 15.86 -16.16
N LEU A 116 -4.62 16.59 -15.72
CA LEU A 116 -4.59 17.21 -14.40
C LEU A 116 -5.61 18.36 -14.27
N VAL A 117 -5.86 19.11 -15.35
CA VAL A 117 -6.88 20.17 -15.39
C VAL A 117 -8.29 19.58 -15.36
N ASN A 118 -8.58 18.57 -16.19
CA ASN A 118 -9.87 17.91 -16.23
C ASN A 118 -10.18 17.23 -14.89
N ARG A 119 -9.19 16.54 -14.30
CA ARG A 119 -9.35 15.87 -13.00
C ARG A 119 -9.51 16.87 -11.85
N ARG A 120 -8.87 18.04 -11.91
CA ARG A 120 -9.10 19.15 -10.95
C ARG A 120 -10.54 19.64 -11.03
N ASP A 121 -11.07 19.80 -12.24
CA ASP A 121 -12.42 20.33 -12.43
C ASP A 121 -13.49 19.30 -11.99
N GLU A 122 -13.23 18.01 -12.16
CA GLU A 122 -14.02 16.92 -11.55
C GLU A 122 -13.99 16.95 -10.01
N LEU A 123 -12.80 17.11 -9.40
CA LEU A 123 -12.65 17.14 -7.94
C LEU A 123 -13.27 18.39 -7.30
N ASN A 124 -13.14 19.55 -7.97
CA ASN A 124 -13.81 20.78 -7.55
C ASN A 124 -15.34 20.67 -7.68
N GLY A 125 -15.83 19.98 -8.72
CA GLY A 125 -17.26 19.65 -8.88
C GLY A 125 -17.80 18.73 -7.78
N ALA A 126 -16.94 17.90 -7.18
CA ALA A 126 -17.27 17.04 -6.05
C ALA A 126 -17.16 17.73 -4.67
N GLY A 127 -16.92 19.05 -4.62
CA GLY A 127 -16.82 19.81 -3.37
C GLY A 127 -15.48 19.66 -2.63
N LEU A 128 -14.47 19.04 -3.26
CA LEU A 128 -13.11 18.94 -2.73
C LEU A 128 -12.29 20.12 -3.26
N ALA A 129 -12.18 21.19 -2.47
CA ALA A 129 -11.45 22.40 -2.86
C ALA A 129 -9.93 22.12 -2.93
N VAL A 130 -9.39 21.98 -4.15
CA VAL A 130 -7.93 21.87 -4.38
C VAL A 130 -7.38 23.24 -4.76
N THR A 131 -6.59 23.86 -3.88
CA THR A 131 -5.87 25.10 -4.21
C THR A 131 -4.44 24.78 -4.66
N SER A 132 -4.10 25.12 -5.90
CA SER A 132 -2.72 25.11 -6.40
C SER A 132 -2.28 26.52 -6.78
N LYS A 133 -1.02 26.84 -6.46
CA LYS A 133 -0.40 28.14 -6.67
C LYS A 133 0.11 28.22 -8.11
N ARG A 134 -0.38 29.16 -8.91
CA ARG A 134 0.25 29.55 -10.18
C ARG A 134 1.63 30.15 -9.90
N VAL A 135 2.70 29.51 -10.36
CA VAL A 135 3.97 30.20 -10.60
C VAL A 135 3.95 30.68 -12.05
N ARG A 136 3.83 32.00 -12.24
CA ARG A 136 4.16 32.62 -13.52
C ARG A 136 5.65 32.40 -13.77
N LEU A 137 5.98 31.55 -14.73
CA LEU A 137 7.29 31.62 -15.39
C LEU A 137 7.39 33.00 -16.03
N LYS A 138 8.37 33.81 -15.57
CA LYS A 138 8.79 35.02 -16.26
C LYS A 138 9.46 34.59 -17.57
N THR A 139 8.68 34.55 -18.63
CA THR A 139 9.17 34.57 -20.01
C THR A 139 8.77 35.90 -20.63
N GLU A 140 9.22 37.02 -20.04
CA GLU A 140 9.05 38.35 -20.61
C GLU A 140 10.28 39.21 -20.22
N VAL A 141 11.43 38.96 -20.85
CA VAL A 141 12.54 39.94 -20.95
C VAL A 141 13.20 39.97 -22.35
N LEU A 142 12.79 39.15 -23.33
CA LEU A 142 13.40 39.18 -24.67
C LEU A 142 12.43 39.28 -25.85
N GLU A 143 11.20 39.78 -25.63
CA GLU A 143 10.23 39.97 -26.74
C GLU A 143 9.46 41.31 -26.68
N LYS A 144 10.09 42.35 -26.12
CA LYS A 144 9.62 43.75 -26.21
C LYS A 144 10.78 44.74 -26.44
N ALA A 145 11.70 44.39 -27.33
CA ALA A 145 12.75 45.29 -27.83
C ALA A 145 12.64 45.58 -29.34
N ALA A 146 11.59 45.12 -30.00
CA ALA A 146 11.20 45.59 -31.32
C ALA A 146 9.75 46.07 -31.22
N GLU A 147 9.47 47.23 -31.81
CA GLU A 147 8.14 47.88 -31.90
C GLU A 147 7.78 48.81 -30.73
N GLN A 148 8.50 49.94 -30.65
CA GLN A 148 7.84 51.23 -30.52
C GLN A 148 7.80 51.89 -31.90
N PRO A 149 6.70 52.59 -32.21
CA PRO A 149 6.89 54.03 -32.40
C PRO A 149 6.03 54.87 -31.46
N ALA A 150 6.53 56.09 -31.28
CA ALA A 150 6.13 57.16 -30.38
C ALA A 150 4.65 57.57 -30.42
N GLY A 151 4.15 58.12 -29.30
CA GLY A 151 3.01 59.04 -29.35
C GLY A 151 2.21 59.29 -28.06
N ILE A 152 2.68 60.25 -27.24
CA ILE A 152 1.91 61.38 -26.64
C ILE A 152 0.79 61.11 -25.59
N SER A 153 0.91 61.88 -24.48
CA SER A 153 -0.10 62.43 -23.54
C SER A 153 -0.76 61.57 -22.44
N SER A 154 -0.50 61.96 -21.18
CA SER A 154 -1.47 61.98 -20.05
C SER A 154 -2.35 63.25 -20.14
N PRO A 155 -3.29 63.58 -19.21
CA PRO A 155 -3.74 62.91 -17.95
C PRO A 155 -5.29 62.99 -17.70
N GLU A 156 -5.70 62.69 -16.45
CA GLU A 156 -6.92 63.11 -15.71
C GLU A 156 -8.08 62.12 -15.50
N GLY A 157 -8.58 62.09 -14.25
CA GLY A 157 -9.99 61.78 -13.94
C GLY A 157 -10.29 60.82 -12.78
N LEU A 158 -10.26 61.31 -11.53
CA LEU A 158 -11.17 60.88 -10.44
C LEU A 158 -12.59 61.45 -10.73
N PRO A 159 -13.73 60.92 -10.21
CA PRO A 159 -14.00 60.78 -8.76
C PRO A 159 -14.98 59.66 -8.29
N ALA A 160 -15.27 59.72 -6.98
CA ALA A 160 -16.28 59.09 -6.10
C ALA A 160 -17.64 58.66 -6.73
N ALA A 161 -18.52 57.82 -6.15
CA ALA A 161 -19.00 57.78 -4.76
C ALA A 161 -19.90 56.53 -4.50
N ASP A 162 -20.42 56.47 -3.27
CA ASP A 162 -21.68 55.86 -2.80
C ASP A 162 -21.69 54.48 -2.12
N ALA A 163 -21.84 54.56 -0.80
CA ALA A 163 -22.58 53.62 0.05
C ALA A 163 -24.10 53.76 -0.21
N PRO A 164 -24.95 52.81 0.22
CA PRO A 164 -25.51 52.99 1.56
C PRO A 164 -25.74 51.70 2.37
N SER A 165 -25.87 51.96 3.67
CA SER A 165 -26.39 51.13 4.76
C SER A 165 -27.83 50.62 4.55
N SER A 166 -28.11 49.44 5.11
CA SER A 166 -29.41 49.20 5.76
C SER A 166 -29.29 48.15 6.87
N ASN A 167 -29.74 48.56 8.06
CA ASN A 167 -30.09 47.72 9.21
C ASN A 167 -31.37 46.93 8.89
N VAL A 168 -31.45 45.68 9.33
CA VAL A 168 -32.71 45.02 9.69
C VAL A 168 -32.46 44.15 10.92
N GLU A 169 -33.11 44.51 12.02
CA GLU A 169 -33.27 43.73 13.24
C GLU A 169 -34.22 42.55 13.00
N PHE A 170 -33.92 41.38 13.56
CA PHE A 170 -34.93 40.38 13.92
C PHE A 170 -34.58 39.76 15.26
N GLU A 171 -35.48 40.01 16.20
CA GLU A 171 -35.63 39.44 17.53
C GLU A 171 -36.37 38.11 17.40
N VAL A 172 -35.79 37.00 17.89
CA VAL A 172 -36.56 35.78 18.22
C VAL A 172 -36.01 35.16 19.50
N ASP A 173 -36.87 35.26 20.50
CA ASP A 173 -36.91 34.63 21.81
C ASP A 173 -37.06 33.10 21.71
N THR A 174 -36.25 32.34 22.44
CA THR A 174 -36.62 30.99 22.91
C THR A 174 -35.87 30.69 24.21
N GLY A 175 -36.57 30.92 25.32
CA GLY A 175 -36.14 30.49 26.65
C GLY A 175 -36.31 28.99 26.91
N GLY A 176 -35.85 28.59 28.10
CA GLY A 176 -36.50 27.53 28.86
C GLY A 176 -35.73 26.22 29.03
N GLN A 177 -34.67 26.24 29.83
CA GLN A 177 -34.23 25.09 30.63
C GLN A 177 -35.23 24.88 31.79
N PRO A 178 -35.46 23.65 32.27
CA PRO A 178 -34.88 23.35 33.59
C PRO A 178 -34.44 21.89 33.83
N ASP A 179 -33.64 21.78 34.88
CA ASP A 179 -33.08 20.62 35.58
C ASP A 179 -34.08 19.52 35.99
N ALA A 180 -33.59 18.28 36.09
CA ALA A 180 -33.92 17.36 37.19
C ALA A 180 -32.94 16.16 37.31
N ALA A 181 -32.16 16.22 38.40
CA ALA A 181 -31.64 15.20 39.30
C ALA A 181 -31.68 13.67 39.00
N LEU A 182 -30.56 13.04 39.38
CA LEU A 182 -30.30 11.62 39.67
C LEU A 182 -31.28 10.98 40.68
N PRO A 183 -31.34 9.62 40.78
CA PRO A 183 -30.49 8.95 41.78
C PRO A 183 -29.83 7.63 41.34
N THR A 184 -28.69 7.38 41.98
CA THR A 184 -27.85 6.17 42.03
C THR A 184 -28.36 5.09 43.00
N ALA A 185 -27.83 3.86 42.79
CA ALA A 185 -27.58 2.73 43.73
C ALA A 185 -28.63 1.59 43.78
N PRO A 186 -28.27 0.35 44.23
CA PRO A 186 -27.00 -0.10 44.80
C PRO A 186 -26.38 -1.39 44.22
N SER A 187 -25.15 -1.59 44.69
CA SER A 187 -24.28 -2.76 44.65
C SER A 187 -24.61 -3.73 45.78
N GLU A 188 -24.64 -5.04 45.49
CA GLU A 188 -24.51 -6.18 46.42
C GLU A 188 -23.78 -7.29 45.63
N ALA A 189 -22.55 -7.70 45.98
CA ALA A 189 -22.12 -8.53 47.11
C ALA A 189 -22.36 -10.03 46.89
N GLU A 190 -21.25 -10.71 46.56
CA GLU A 190 -20.79 -12.04 46.98
C GLU A 190 -21.80 -13.09 47.47
N THR A 191 -21.75 -14.28 46.82
CA THR A 191 -21.73 -15.55 47.57
C THR A 191 -21.16 -16.70 46.72
N GLU A 192 -20.07 -17.29 47.22
CA GLU A 192 -19.61 -18.64 46.85
C GLU A 192 -20.69 -19.69 47.16
N PRO A 193 -20.58 -20.92 46.61
CA PRO A 193 -20.12 -21.96 47.51
C PRO A 193 -19.14 -23.00 46.93
N SER A 194 -18.25 -23.37 47.84
CA SER A 194 -17.41 -24.56 47.99
C SER A 194 -17.99 -25.93 47.55
N LYS A 195 -17.12 -26.70 46.88
CA LYS A 195 -16.81 -28.16 46.97
C LYS A 195 -17.94 -29.18 47.24
N ALA A 196 -18.02 -30.21 46.38
CA ALA A 196 -17.84 -31.63 46.78
C ALA A 196 -17.73 -32.60 45.58
N ARG A 197 -16.61 -33.36 45.58
CA ARG A 197 -16.43 -34.82 45.35
C ARG A 197 -17.29 -35.59 44.32
N SER A 198 -16.60 -36.32 43.44
CA SER A 198 -16.60 -37.81 43.30
C SER A 198 -16.16 -38.15 41.86
N ALA A 199 -14.96 -38.69 41.63
CA ALA A 199 -14.61 -40.11 41.58
C ALA A 199 -15.52 -40.95 40.65
N THR A 200 -14.97 -41.39 39.51
CA THR A 200 -14.88 -42.81 39.05
C THR A 200 -14.10 -42.91 37.73
N ASP A 201 -13.11 -43.82 37.72
CA ASP A 201 -12.70 -44.80 36.68
C ASP A 201 -13.27 -44.67 35.25
N GLY A 202 -12.54 -44.95 34.15
CA GLY A 202 -11.22 -45.54 33.99
C GLY A 202 -10.95 -45.88 32.50
N VAL A 203 -9.68 -46.23 32.22
CA VAL A 203 -9.19 -47.17 31.19
C VAL A 203 -9.47 -46.89 29.71
N ALA A 204 -8.43 -46.51 28.94
CA ALA A 204 -7.91 -47.29 27.81
C ALA A 204 -6.59 -46.69 27.25
N GLU A 205 -5.75 -47.58 26.75
CA GLU A 205 -4.32 -47.51 26.38
C GLU A 205 -3.89 -46.42 25.36
N PRO A 206 -2.59 -46.07 25.33
CA PRO A 206 -1.91 -45.69 24.10
C PRO A 206 -0.99 -46.82 23.60
N VAL A 207 -1.18 -47.16 22.33
CA VAL A 207 -0.33 -48.04 21.53
C VAL A 207 1.05 -47.40 21.34
N ARG A 208 2.08 -48.21 21.60
CA ARG A 208 3.48 -48.00 21.22
C ARG A 208 3.60 -48.01 19.69
N ASP A 209 4.38 -47.10 19.13
CA ASP A 209 5.12 -47.39 17.91
C ASP A 209 6.55 -46.88 18.06
N ASP A 210 7.46 -47.73 17.62
CA ASP A 210 8.91 -47.68 17.83
C ASP A 210 9.58 -46.66 16.89
N GLY A 211 10.78 -46.21 17.30
CA GLY A 211 11.64 -45.26 16.58
C GLY A 211 12.23 -45.79 15.24
N PRO A 212 13.34 -45.24 14.70
CA PRO A 212 14.49 -44.76 15.47
C PRO A 212 15.17 -43.47 14.96
N ASP A 213 16.03 -42.94 15.83
CA ASP A 213 17.35 -42.35 15.58
C ASP A 213 17.59 -41.50 14.32
N THR A 214 17.94 -40.24 14.54
CA THR A 214 19.32 -39.78 14.29
C THR A 214 19.56 -38.42 14.93
N ASP A 215 20.29 -38.45 16.04
CA ASP A 215 21.03 -37.33 16.60
C ASP A 215 22.11 -36.86 15.63
N ARG A 216 22.20 -35.54 15.40
CA ARG A 216 23.47 -34.86 15.09
C ARG A 216 23.36 -33.35 15.30
N GLU A 217 23.62 -32.92 16.53
CA GLU A 217 24.19 -31.60 16.78
C GLU A 217 25.68 -31.60 16.41
N PRO A 218 26.22 -30.48 15.89
CA PRO A 218 27.64 -30.19 16.01
C PRO A 218 27.86 -29.01 16.98
N THR A 219 28.56 -29.31 18.07
CA THR A 219 29.25 -28.34 18.94
C THR A 219 30.47 -27.77 18.20
N PRO A 220 30.83 -26.48 18.40
CA PRO A 220 32.01 -25.90 17.79
C PRO A 220 33.24 -26.11 18.69
N GLU A 221 34.33 -26.64 18.14
CA GLU A 221 35.61 -26.74 18.84
C GLU A 221 36.73 -26.03 18.07
N ASN A 222 37.28 -25.03 18.78
CA ASN A 222 38.59 -24.40 18.73
C ASN A 222 39.65 -24.89 17.73
N ALA A 223 40.20 -23.93 16.98
CA ALA A 223 41.63 -23.88 16.68
C ALA A 223 42.13 -22.44 16.86
N ALA A 224 42.92 -22.23 17.92
CA ALA A 224 43.74 -21.06 18.14
C ALA A 224 45.19 -21.43 17.81
N GLU A 225 45.87 -20.64 16.97
CA GLU A 225 47.25 -20.16 17.18
C GLU A 225 47.78 -19.46 15.91
N ALA A 226 47.95 -18.14 16.00
CA ALA A 226 49.16 -17.40 15.61
C ALA A 226 48.95 -15.89 15.85
N ALA A 227 49.43 -15.44 17.01
CA ALA A 227 49.75 -14.04 17.31
C ALA A 227 51.01 -13.63 16.51
N THR A 228 51.43 -12.39 16.21
CA THR A 228 51.13 -10.97 16.52
C THR A 228 52.02 -10.13 15.55
N PRO A 229 52.22 -8.78 15.63
CA PRO A 229 51.35 -7.68 16.04
C PRO A 229 51.35 -6.46 15.07
N GLY A 230 50.34 -5.60 15.23
CA GLY A 230 50.56 -4.17 15.47
C GLY A 230 50.73 -3.21 14.28
N ARG A 231 49.68 -2.45 13.96
CA ARG A 231 49.82 -1.01 13.66
C ARG A 231 48.50 -0.26 13.84
N GLU A 232 48.49 0.65 14.82
CA GLU A 232 47.50 1.70 15.00
C GLU A 232 47.43 2.64 13.78
N PRO A 233 46.25 3.18 13.43
CA PRO A 233 46.16 4.42 12.68
C PRO A 233 45.83 5.56 13.65
N GLN A 234 46.83 6.40 13.95
CA GLN A 234 46.56 7.74 14.46
C GLN A 234 46.34 8.73 13.29
N PRO A 235 45.50 9.75 13.50
CA PRO A 235 45.07 10.71 12.49
C PRO A 235 45.99 11.94 12.43
N GLY A 236 46.26 12.43 11.23
CA GLY A 236 46.94 13.69 10.99
C GLY A 236 47.39 13.76 9.53
N ALA A 237 47.46 14.88 8.85
CA ALA A 237 47.09 16.26 9.14
C ALA A 237 46.87 16.92 7.77
N THR A 238 46.01 17.93 7.72
CA THR A 238 45.93 18.92 6.64
C THR A 238 47.31 19.49 6.28
N PRO A 239 47.68 19.63 4.99
CA PRO A 239 48.78 20.49 4.61
C PRO A 239 48.27 21.93 4.48
N THR A 240 48.59 22.71 5.50
CA THR A 240 48.58 24.18 5.49
C THR A 240 49.75 24.69 4.65
N ASN A 241 49.49 25.78 3.92
CA ASN A 241 50.39 26.82 3.46
C ASN A 241 51.91 26.58 3.55
N VAL A 242 52.57 26.63 2.37
CA VAL A 242 53.97 27.07 2.28
C VAL A 242 54.05 28.34 1.43
N ASP A 243 54.49 29.35 2.15
CA ASP A 243 55.14 30.62 1.83
C ASP A 243 55.41 31.04 0.38
N LYS A 244 54.98 32.30 0.18
CA LYS A 244 55.56 33.33 -0.68
C LYS A 244 57.10 33.26 -0.73
N ALA A 245 57.63 33.03 -1.92
CA ALA A 245 59.00 33.37 -2.28
C ALA A 245 59.00 34.30 -3.51
N ALA A 246 59.28 35.58 -3.22
CA ALA A 246 59.93 36.60 -4.03
C ALA A 246 59.77 36.55 -5.57
N GLU A 247 59.00 37.51 -6.08
CA GLU A 247 59.10 38.04 -7.44
C GLU A 247 60.55 38.50 -7.71
N ARG A 248 61.17 37.94 -8.75
CA ARG A 248 62.29 38.56 -9.46
C ARG A 248 61.80 39.07 -10.82
N PRO A 249 62.05 40.33 -11.20
CA PRO A 249 61.64 40.83 -12.50
C PRO A 249 62.47 40.17 -13.60
N ILE A 250 61.78 39.59 -14.59
CA ILE A 250 62.38 39.08 -15.81
C ILE A 250 62.77 40.29 -16.67
N SER A 251 64.07 40.45 -16.92
CA SER A 251 64.63 41.47 -17.80
C SER A 251 64.08 41.38 -19.24
N PRO A 252 63.73 42.50 -19.90
CA PRO A 252 63.26 42.54 -21.29
C PRO A 252 64.25 42.00 -22.34
N ILE A 253 65.50 41.72 -21.95
CA ILE A 253 66.59 41.36 -22.87
C ILE A 253 66.54 39.88 -23.29
N ARG A 254 65.86 39.01 -22.54
CA ARG A 254 65.75 37.57 -22.88
C ARG A 254 64.71 37.27 -23.96
N ARG A 255 63.72 38.17 -24.18
CA ARG A 255 62.72 38.03 -25.26
C ARG A 255 63.25 38.43 -26.64
N LEU A 256 64.28 39.27 -26.73
CA LEU A 256 64.86 39.69 -28.01
C LEU A 256 65.89 38.68 -28.56
N THR A 257 66.50 37.86 -27.71
CA THR A 257 67.44 36.81 -28.12
C THR A 257 66.74 35.51 -28.58
N GLU A 258 65.55 35.20 -28.06
CA GLU A 258 64.71 34.09 -28.59
C GLU A 258 64.04 34.43 -29.93
N ILE A 259 63.68 35.68 -30.19
CA ILE A 259 63.08 36.11 -31.47
C ILE A 259 64.13 36.15 -32.59
N ALA A 260 65.39 36.50 -32.29
CA ALA A 260 66.48 36.46 -33.28
C ALA A 260 66.96 35.04 -33.62
N ALA A 261 66.88 34.09 -32.67
CA ALA A 261 67.22 32.68 -32.91
C ALA A 261 66.16 31.93 -33.75
N ILE A 262 64.91 32.38 -33.74
CA ILE A 262 63.84 31.81 -34.57
C ILE A 262 63.95 32.31 -36.03
N ALA A 263 64.40 33.55 -36.25
CA ALA A 263 64.56 34.12 -37.60
C ALA A 263 65.77 33.57 -38.36
N ASP A 264 66.90 33.28 -37.69
CA ASP A 264 68.11 32.74 -38.35
C ASP A 264 68.00 31.23 -38.67
N LEU A 265 67.09 30.52 -38.01
CA LEU A 265 66.71 29.14 -38.30
C LEU A 265 65.74 29.01 -39.50
N GLU A 266 65.00 30.08 -39.83
CA GLU A 266 64.10 30.10 -40.99
C GLU A 266 64.87 30.34 -42.31
N ALA A 267 66.01 31.02 -42.28
CA ALA A 267 66.85 31.26 -43.47
C ALA A 267 67.72 30.05 -43.90
N ARG A 268 68.02 29.12 -42.99
CA ARG A 268 68.88 27.92 -43.26
C ARG A 268 68.11 26.61 -43.48
N ARG A 269 66.77 26.65 -43.38
CA ARG A 269 65.89 25.47 -43.52
C ARG A 269 65.90 24.75 -44.88
N PRO A 270 66.06 25.40 -46.06
CA PRO A 270 65.97 24.66 -47.32
C PRO A 270 67.15 23.69 -47.54
N LEU A 271 68.34 23.94 -46.94
CA LEU A 271 69.50 23.04 -47.09
C LEU A 271 69.47 21.82 -46.14
N ALA A 272 68.98 21.97 -44.90
CA ALA A 272 68.94 20.86 -43.93
C ALA A 272 67.84 19.83 -44.26
N VAL A 273 66.71 20.29 -44.82
CA VAL A 273 65.65 19.40 -45.33
C VAL A 273 66.13 18.65 -46.57
N SER A 274 66.94 19.28 -47.44
CA SER A 274 67.51 18.66 -48.64
C SER A 274 68.50 17.52 -48.35
N LEU A 275 69.27 17.57 -47.25
CA LEU A 275 70.27 16.54 -46.88
C LEU A 275 69.68 15.38 -46.07
N ALA A 276 68.59 15.59 -45.32
CA ALA A 276 67.87 14.55 -44.60
C ALA A 276 66.84 13.80 -45.48
N ALA A 277 66.30 14.46 -46.51
CA ALA A 277 65.33 13.88 -47.44
C ALA A 277 65.87 12.65 -48.20
N ASP A 278 67.17 12.54 -48.44
CA ASP A 278 67.72 11.44 -49.24
C ASP A 278 67.63 10.07 -48.55
N ARG A 279 67.51 10.01 -47.21
CA ARG A 279 67.51 8.73 -46.47
C ARG A 279 66.17 8.31 -45.86
N ASP A 280 65.24 9.23 -45.61
CA ASP A 280 63.95 8.92 -45.00
C ASP A 280 62.79 9.24 -45.96
N PRO A 281 61.99 8.23 -46.39
CA PRO A 281 60.87 8.43 -47.30
C PRO A 281 59.81 9.40 -46.76
N VAL A 282 59.63 9.53 -45.44
CA VAL A 282 58.69 10.48 -44.83
C VAL A 282 59.17 11.93 -44.97
N MET A 283 60.47 12.17 -44.78
CA MET A 283 61.05 13.51 -44.98
C MET A 283 61.05 13.92 -46.45
N ARG A 284 61.30 12.96 -47.35
CA ARG A 284 61.20 13.13 -48.81
C ARG A 284 59.76 13.50 -49.22
N PHE A 285 58.78 12.83 -48.63
CA PHE A 285 57.36 13.12 -48.83
C PHE A 285 56.94 14.48 -48.28
N LEU A 286 57.35 14.84 -47.06
CA LEU A 286 57.04 16.15 -46.47
C LEU A 286 57.66 17.31 -47.27
N ALA A 287 58.90 17.15 -47.75
CA ALA A 287 59.56 18.12 -48.60
C ALA A 287 58.83 18.30 -49.94
N GLY A 288 58.46 17.19 -50.60
CA GLY A 288 57.66 17.22 -51.83
C GLY A 288 56.26 17.80 -51.64
N ALA A 289 55.66 17.58 -50.46
CA ALA A 289 54.32 18.06 -50.13
C ALA A 289 54.30 19.59 -49.96
N LEU A 290 55.36 20.16 -49.40
CA LEU A 290 55.53 21.62 -49.28
C LEU A 290 55.73 22.30 -50.65
N THR A 291 56.17 21.57 -51.67
CA THR A 291 56.35 22.09 -53.04
C THR A 291 55.25 21.66 -54.02
N ASP A 292 54.18 21.01 -53.54
CA ASP A 292 53.10 20.40 -54.35
C ASP A 292 53.62 19.51 -55.51
N ASN A 293 54.77 18.86 -55.32
CA ASN A 293 55.43 18.01 -56.31
C ASN A 293 55.87 16.69 -55.69
N VAL A 294 54.92 15.99 -55.07
CA VAL A 294 55.16 14.66 -54.50
C VAL A 294 55.04 13.60 -55.60
N PRO A 295 56.08 12.80 -55.87
CA PRO A 295 55.96 11.71 -56.83
C PRO A 295 54.87 10.73 -56.41
N ALA A 296 53.94 10.40 -57.32
CA ALA A 296 52.82 9.51 -57.04
C ALA A 296 53.25 8.13 -56.48
N ALA A 297 54.43 7.65 -56.91
CA ALA A 297 55.03 6.41 -56.39
C ALA A 297 55.33 6.49 -54.88
N VAL A 298 55.89 7.60 -54.40
CA VAL A 298 56.21 7.82 -52.99
C VAL A 298 54.93 7.95 -52.16
N VAL A 299 53.91 8.66 -52.68
CA VAL A 299 52.59 8.75 -52.03
C VAL A 299 51.98 7.37 -51.88
N LYS A 300 52.00 6.55 -52.95
CA LYS A 300 51.42 5.21 -52.95
C LYS A 300 52.17 4.25 -52.03
N GLU A 301 53.49 4.36 -51.95
CA GLU A 301 54.33 3.59 -51.03
C GLU A 301 53.98 3.88 -49.56
N LEU A 302 53.93 5.17 -49.19
CA LEU A 302 53.59 5.59 -47.82
C LEU A 302 52.13 5.29 -47.48
N ALA A 303 51.21 5.54 -48.41
CA ALA A 303 49.80 5.20 -48.25
C ALA A 303 49.53 3.68 -48.22
N GLY A 304 50.48 2.85 -48.65
CA GLY A 304 50.43 1.39 -48.49
C GLY A 304 50.80 0.91 -47.08
N LYS A 305 51.41 1.76 -46.26
CA LYS A 305 51.70 1.52 -44.83
C LYS A 305 51.32 2.76 -44.00
N PRO A 306 50.03 3.13 -43.97
CA PRO A 306 49.58 4.37 -43.36
C PRO A 306 49.88 4.46 -41.86
N LEU A 307 49.78 3.36 -41.09
CA LEU A 307 50.05 3.38 -39.65
C LEU A 307 51.54 3.53 -39.36
N ALA A 308 52.42 2.79 -40.05
CA ALA A 308 53.85 3.01 -39.93
C ALA A 308 54.24 4.45 -40.34
N THR A 309 53.60 4.99 -41.38
CA THR A 309 53.83 6.37 -41.81
C THR A 309 53.39 7.39 -40.75
N ILE A 310 52.20 7.22 -40.16
CA ILE A 310 51.70 8.08 -39.08
C ILE A 310 52.62 7.99 -37.85
N ASP A 311 53.09 6.80 -37.50
CA ASP A 311 54.01 6.60 -36.38
C ASP A 311 55.34 7.34 -36.61
N GLN A 312 55.91 7.22 -37.81
CA GLN A 312 57.11 7.95 -38.22
C GLN A 312 56.89 9.47 -38.22
N MET A 313 55.73 9.93 -38.70
CA MET A 313 55.36 11.35 -38.70
C MET A 313 55.07 11.90 -37.29
N SER A 314 54.77 11.06 -36.31
CA SER A 314 54.50 11.50 -34.94
C SER A 314 55.73 12.15 -34.25
N GLY A 315 56.94 11.89 -34.78
CA GLY A 315 58.18 12.56 -34.37
C GLY A 315 58.41 13.92 -35.03
N VAL A 316 57.59 14.31 -36.01
CA VAL A 316 57.69 15.57 -36.74
C VAL A 316 56.81 16.64 -36.08
N SER A 317 57.27 17.89 -36.06
CA SER A 317 56.50 19.00 -35.51
C SER A 317 55.14 19.14 -36.20
N ALA A 318 54.06 19.20 -35.41
CA ALA A 318 52.68 19.40 -35.87
C ALA A 318 52.52 20.56 -36.86
N LYS A 319 53.27 21.65 -36.66
CA LYS A 319 53.25 22.82 -37.54
C LYS A 319 53.73 22.47 -38.94
N VAL A 320 54.78 21.64 -39.06
CA VAL A 320 55.34 21.21 -40.35
C VAL A 320 54.35 20.31 -41.09
N VAL A 321 53.73 19.35 -40.40
CA VAL A 321 52.73 18.46 -40.99
C VAL A 321 51.50 19.25 -41.45
N ALA A 322 51.02 20.21 -40.65
CA ALA A 322 49.90 21.07 -41.01
C ALA A 322 50.21 21.97 -42.22
N THR A 323 51.40 22.58 -42.28
CA THR A 323 51.83 23.38 -43.43
C THR A 323 51.91 22.53 -44.70
N ALA A 324 52.47 21.32 -44.61
CA ALA A 324 52.50 20.38 -45.73
C ALA A 324 51.09 19.97 -46.18
N ALA A 325 50.17 19.68 -45.24
CA ALA A 325 48.79 19.30 -45.55
C ALA A 325 48.01 20.40 -46.30
N SER A 326 48.31 21.67 -46.00
CA SER A 326 47.72 22.84 -46.69
C SER A 326 48.35 23.14 -48.04
N ALA A 327 49.61 22.74 -48.26
CA ALA A 327 50.33 22.98 -49.51
C ALA A 327 49.99 21.95 -50.60
N VAL A 328 49.62 20.73 -50.23
CA VAL A 328 49.21 19.69 -51.18
C VAL A 328 47.81 19.99 -51.72
N SER A 329 47.74 20.43 -52.97
CA SER A 329 46.50 20.77 -53.66
C SER A 329 46.12 19.74 -54.72
N SER A 330 47.11 19.06 -55.30
CA SER A 330 46.97 18.24 -56.51
C SER A 330 46.77 16.73 -56.27
N ASN A 331 47.05 16.23 -55.06
CA ASN A 331 47.04 14.80 -54.75
C ASN A 331 46.24 14.49 -53.47
N ASP A 332 44.98 14.08 -53.65
CA ASP A 332 44.06 13.78 -52.54
C ASP A 332 44.60 12.73 -51.56
N LEU A 333 45.33 11.73 -52.05
CA LEU A 333 45.88 10.66 -51.20
C LEU A 333 46.99 11.17 -50.28
N ALA A 334 47.92 11.97 -50.83
CA ALA A 334 48.97 12.60 -50.03
C ALA A 334 48.37 13.56 -49.00
N ALA A 335 47.34 14.31 -49.42
CA ALA A 335 46.70 15.30 -48.59
C ALA A 335 45.88 14.67 -47.46
N MET A 336 45.24 13.51 -47.70
CA MET A 336 44.57 12.73 -46.66
C MET A 336 45.56 12.05 -45.69
N LEU A 337 46.68 11.52 -46.19
CA LEU A 337 47.72 10.92 -45.33
C LEU A 337 48.30 11.96 -44.35
N LEU A 338 48.60 13.17 -44.85
CA LEU A 338 49.07 14.28 -44.02
C LEU A 338 48.02 14.80 -43.04
N LEU A 339 46.75 14.83 -43.46
CA LEU A 339 45.64 15.24 -42.61
C LEU A 339 45.51 14.31 -41.39
N VAL A 340 45.60 13.01 -41.62
CA VAL A 340 45.45 12.01 -40.57
C VAL A 340 46.67 11.95 -39.65
N ALA A 341 47.86 12.23 -40.18
CA ALA A 341 49.10 12.34 -39.39
C ALA A 341 49.21 13.66 -38.59
N SER A 342 48.45 14.71 -38.96
CA SER A 342 48.52 16.00 -38.28
C SER A 342 47.85 15.95 -36.90
N THR A 343 48.52 16.54 -35.90
CA THR A 343 47.93 16.74 -34.56
C THR A 343 47.14 18.06 -34.46
N SER A 344 47.12 18.91 -35.50
CA SER A 344 46.34 20.15 -35.52
C SER A 344 44.89 19.90 -35.94
N GLU A 345 44.00 20.86 -35.70
CA GLU A 345 42.68 20.87 -36.34
C GLU A 345 42.82 20.78 -37.86
N ALA A 346 41.88 20.08 -38.51
CA ALA A 346 41.86 19.91 -39.94
C ALA A 346 41.84 21.28 -40.65
N PRO A 347 42.72 21.54 -41.63
CA PRO A 347 42.70 22.80 -42.37
C PRO A 347 41.32 23.00 -43.03
N LYS A 348 40.77 24.20 -42.89
CA LYS A 348 39.52 24.60 -43.57
C LYS A 348 39.73 24.45 -45.08
N GLY A 349 38.91 23.62 -45.73
CA GLY A 349 39.00 23.33 -47.18
C GLY A 349 39.26 21.86 -47.54
N VAL A 350 39.67 21.02 -46.58
CA VAL A 350 39.90 19.58 -46.82
C VAL A 350 38.60 18.77 -46.93
N THR A 351 37.46 19.37 -46.57
CA THR A 351 36.14 18.75 -46.58
C THR A 351 35.58 18.47 -47.99
N GLY A 352 36.26 18.87 -49.07
CA GLY A 352 35.86 18.57 -50.46
C GLY A 352 36.65 17.42 -51.13
N ARG A 353 37.63 16.82 -50.44
CA ARG A 353 38.56 15.86 -51.05
C ARG A 353 37.96 14.47 -51.31
N SER A 354 38.57 13.73 -52.25
CA SER A 354 38.07 12.46 -52.78
C SER A 354 37.78 11.41 -51.71
N ARG A 355 36.53 10.93 -51.71
CA ARG A 355 36.05 9.75 -50.97
C ARG A 355 36.93 8.51 -51.22
N ASP A 356 37.38 8.33 -52.46
CA ASP A 356 38.13 7.15 -52.88
C ASP A 356 39.52 7.10 -52.23
N ALA A 357 40.16 8.27 -52.04
CA ALA A 357 41.46 8.36 -51.38
C ALA A 357 41.36 7.97 -49.90
N LEU A 358 40.28 8.40 -49.21
CA LEU A 358 40.04 8.01 -47.83
C LEU A 358 39.71 6.52 -47.71
N GLU A 359 38.87 6.01 -48.60
CA GLU A 359 38.52 4.58 -48.62
C GLU A 359 39.74 3.70 -48.88
N TYR A 360 40.62 4.10 -49.81
CA TYR A 360 41.90 3.44 -50.04
C TYR A 360 42.75 3.41 -48.76
N LEU A 361 42.91 4.55 -48.07
CA LEU A 361 43.68 4.61 -46.82
C LEU A 361 43.10 3.72 -45.74
N VAL A 362 41.77 3.72 -45.54
CA VAL A 362 41.10 2.86 -44.56
C VAL A 362 41.37 1.38 -44.83
N ARG A 363 41.31 0.94 -46.10
CA ARG A 363 41.61 -0.44 -46.48
C ARG A 363 43.09 -0.80 -46.27
N GLN A 364 44.01 0.14 -46.54
CA GLN A 364 45.44 -0.08 -46.28
C GLN A 364 45.75 -0.15 -44.78
N VAL A 365 45.10 0.67 -43.95
CA VAL A 365 45.18 0.55 -42.48
C VAL A 365 44.71 -0.83 -42.04
N ALA A 366 43.56 -1.30 -42.56
CA ALA A 366 43.04 -2.62 -42.25
C ALA A 366 44.00 -3.75 -42.66
N ALA A 367 44.59 -3.66 -43.85
CA ALA A 367 45.59 -4.62 -44.33
C ALA A 367 46.87 -4.61 -43.47
N GLU A 368 47.36 -3.43 -43.13
CA GLU A 368 48.55 -3.25 -42.29
C GLU A 368 48.33 -3.84 -40.91
N LEU A 369 47.17 -3.58 -40.26
CA LEU A 369 46.81 -4.17 -38.97
C LEU A 369 46.76 -5.69 -38.99
N ARG A 370 46.22 -6.30 -40.05
CA ARG A 370 46.20 -7.77 -40.19
C ARG A 370 47.60 -8.36 -40.38
N SER A 371 48.49 -7.63 -41.06
CA SER A 371 49.87 -8.06 -41.32
C SER A 371 50.80 -7.83 -40.14
N ALA A 372 50.52 -6.82 -39.32
CA ALA A 372 51.33 -6.45 -38.18
C ALA A 372 50.98 -7.35 -36.97
N ALA A 373 51.82 -8.35 -36.73
CA ALA A 373 51.76 -9.15 -35.51
C ALA A 373 52.16 -8.29 -34.29
N GLY A 374 51.23 -7.50 -33.73
CA GLY A 374 51.35 -6.95 -32.38
C GLY A 374 51.12 -5.44 -32.20
N ARG A 375 51.24 -5.02 -30.92
CA ARG A 375 50.94 -3.69 -30.34
C ARG A 375 51.69 -2.49 -30.92
N ARG A 376 52.51 -2.66 -31.96
CA ARG A 376 53.41 -1.62 -32.46
C ARG A 376 52.70 -0.38 -33.02
N HIS A 377 51.44 -0.52 -33.46
CA HIS A 377 50.71 0.58 -34.10
C HIS A 377 49.55 1.14 -33.28
N GLU A 378 49.43 0.83 -31.98
CA GLU A 378 48.28 1.27 -31.18
C GLU A 378 48.17 2.80 -31.10
N ARG A 379 49.30 3.50 -30.91
CA ARG A 379 49.33 4.98 -30.91
C ARG A 379 48.97 5.58 -32.27
N ALA A 380 49.54 5.04 -33.35
CA ALA A 380 49.25 5.49 -34.70
C ALA A 380 47.79 5.23 -35.10
N LEU A 381 47.22 4.11 -34.66
CA LEU A 381 45.81 3.79 -34.88
C LEU A 381 44.89 4.71 -34.08
N SER A 382 45.22 4.99 -32.81
CA SER A 382 44.47 5.96 -32.00
C SER A 382 44.43 7.34 -32.66
N LEU A 383 45.58 7.80 -33.18
CA LEU A 383 45.67 9.04 -33.96
C LEU A 383 44.85 8.96 -35.24
N PHE A 384 44.97 7.84 -35.98
CA PHE A 384 44.20 7.62 -37.21
C PHE A 384 42.70 7.74 -36.95
N VAL A 385 42.15 6.96 -36.01
CA VAL A 385 40.71 6.90 -35.75
C VAL A 385 40.19 8.23 -35.21
N SER A 386 40.87 8.83 -34.22
CA SER A 386 40.43 10.11 -33.63
C SER A 386 40.41 11.26 -34.63
N ARG A 387 41.38 11.31 -35.56
CA ARG A 387 41.50 12.38 -36.56
C ARG A 387 40.64 12.16 -37.79
N SER A 388 40.47 10.91 -38.20
CA SER A 388 39.62 10.56 -39.32
C SER A 388 38.15 10.45 -38.96
N ALA A 389 37.78 10.32 -37.67
CA ALA A 389 36.39 10.20 -37.21
C ALA A 389 35.36 11.07 -37.96
N PRO A 390 35.54 12.40 -38.13
CA PRO A 390 34.56 13.23 -38.86
C PRO A 390 34.47 12.94 -40.36
N LEU A 391 35.48 12.28 -40.93
CA LEU A 391 35.57 11.92 -42.35
C LEU A 391 35.18 10.46 -42.62
N LEU A 392 35.33 9.58 -41.63
CA LEU A 392 35.03 8.15 -41.77
C LEU A 392 33.56 7.91 -42.18
N SER A 393 32.64 8.79 -41.79
CA SER A 393 31.23 8.72 -42.21
C SER A 393 30.99 8.82 -43.72
N ARG A 394 32.00 9.26 -44.49
CA ARG A 394 31.97 9.34 -45.95
C ARG A 394 32.48 8.08 -46.64
N VAL A 395 33.15 7.20 -45.89
CA VAL A 395 33.71 5.94 -46.39
C VAL A 395 32.60 4.91 -46.54
N SER A 396 32.74 3.99 -47.48
CA SER A 396 31.82 2.86 -47.59
C SER A 396 31.78 2.04 -46.28
N ALA A 397 30.59 1.56 -45.89
CA ALA A 397 30.45 0.72 -44.71
C ALA A 397 31.31 -0.56 -44.81
N GLU A 398 31.48 -1.14 -46.00
CA GLU A 398 32.32 -2.33 -46.21
C GLU A 398 33.79 -2.07 -45.84
N ALA A 399 34.37 -0.94 -46.27
CA ALA A 399 35.76 -0.62 -45.93
C ALA A 399 35.94 -0.34 -44.42
N LEU A 400 34.96 0.28 -43.76
CA LEU A 400 34.98 0.47 -42.31
C LEU A 400 34.83 -0.84 -41.54
N ILE A 401 34.03 -1.78 -42.05
CA ILE A 401 33.88 -3.12 -41.48
C ILE A 401 35.17 -3.92 -41.66
N GLU A 402 35.84 -3.81 -42.80
CA GLU A 402 37.17 -4.38 -43.01
C GLU A 402 38.18 -3.85 -41.97
N LEU A 403 38.15 -2.54 -41.69
CA LEU A 403 38.98 -1.91 -40.66
C LEU A 403 38.66 -2.43 -39.27
N LEU A 404 37.39 -2.48 -38.88
CA LEU A 404 36.97 -2.99 -37.58
C LEU A 404 37.32 -4.48 -37.41
N GLY A 405 37.16 -5.28 -38.46
CA GLY A 405 37.55 -6.70 -38.46
C GLY A 405 39.07 -6.93 -38.39
N ALA A 406 39.88 -5.89 -38.63
CA ALA A 406 41.32 -5.95 -38.41
C ALA A 406 41.73 -5.61 -36.96
N PHE A 407 40.81 -5.13 -36.12
CA PHE A 407 41.11 -4.79 -34.73
C PHE A 407 41.24 -6.06 -33.89
N THR A 408 42.20 -6.07 -32.95
CA THR A 408 42.25 -7.09 -31.90
C THR A 408 41.23 -6.78 -30.81
N SER A 409 40.88 -7.76 -29.96
CA SER A 409 39.92 -7.55 -28.86
C SER A 409 40.29 -6.38 -27.94
N THR A 410 41.58 -6.19 -27.65
CA THR A 410 42.09 -5.03 -26.91
C THR A 410 41.86 -3.71 -27.65
N THR A 411 42.11 -3.69 -28.96
CA THR A 411 41.98 -2.50 -29.79
C THR A 411 40.52 -2.10 -30.00
N VAL A 412 39.61 -3.09 -30.10
CA VAL A 412 38.16 -2.88 -30.18
C VAL A 412 37.66 -2.14 -28.94
N ARG A 413 38.12 -2.50 -27.74
CA ARG A 413 37.69 -1.82 -26.51
C ARG A 413 38.13 -0.35 -26.45
N THR A 414 39.33 -0.03 -26.94
CA THR A 414 39.86 1.34 -26.86
C THR A 414 39.36 2.25 -27.98
N HIS A 415 39.21 1.72 -29.20
CA HIS A 415 38.96 2.52 -30.40
C HIS A 415 37.76 2.05 -31.24
N GLY A 416 37.20 0.88 -30.92
CA GLY A 416 36.07 0.31 -31.65
C GLY A 416 34.85 1.21 -31.66
N GLU A 417 34.57 1.91 -30.55
CA GLU A 417 33.40 2.80 -30.43
C GLU A 417 33.36 3.89 -31.52
N GLN A 418 34.49 4.55 -31.78
CA GLN A 418 34.58 5.63 -32.77
C GLN A 418 34.41 5.11 -34.20
N VAL A 419 35.02 3.96 -34.51
CA VAL A 419 34.87 3.32 -35.82
C VAL A 419 33.44 2.81 -36.00
N LEU A 420 32.84 2.24 -34.95
CA LEU A 420 31.47 1.77 -34.97
C LEU A 420 30.48 2.93 -35.15
N ALA A 421 30.68 4.05 -34.47
CA ALA A 421 29.88 5.26 -34.67
C ALA A 421 29.97 5.77 -36.11
N ALA A 422 31.15 5.73 -36.73
CA ALA A 422 31.31 6.09 -38.13
C ALA A 422 30.61 5.10 -39.07
N ILE A 423 30.65 3.79 -38.78
CA ILE A 423 29.87 2.77 -39.50
C ILE A 423 28.37 3.09 -39.41
N VAL A 424 27.87 3.38 -38.21
CA VAL A 424 26.46 3.75 -37.99
C VAL A 424 26.10 4.96 -38.82
N GLN A 425 26.92 6.01 -38.81
CA GLN A 425 26.68 7.22 -39.58
C GLN A 425 26.69 6.95 -41.10
N ALA A 426 27.63 6.15 -41.60
CA ALA A 426 27.68 5.73 -43.00
C ALA A 426 26.45 4.89 -43.40
N LEU A 427 25.92 4.08 -42.49
CA LEU A 427 24.68 3.31 -42.69
C LEU A 427 23.41 4.18 -42.57
N GLN A 428 23.47 5.31 -41.87
CA GLN A 428 22.37 6.27 -41.78
C GLN A 428 22.22 7.09 -43.06
N THR A 429 23.35 7.44 -43.71
CA THR A 429 23.34 8.19 -44.98
C THR A 429 23.01 7.32 -46.19
N SER A 430 23.10 5.99 -46.06
CA SER A 430 22.72 5.05 -47.11
C SER A 430 21.28 4.55 -46.92
N ASP A 431 20.49 4.59 -48.00
CA ASP A 431 19.14 4.01 -48.03
C ASP A 431 19.15 2.48 -48.06
N ARG A 432 20.31 1.86 -48.38
CA ARG A 432 20.50 0.41 -48.44
C ARG A 432 21.76 -0.01 -47.72
N ILE A 433 21.71 -1.14 -47.02
CA ILE A 433 22.91 -1.82 -46.52
C ILE A 433 23.52 -2.64 -47.67
N ASP A 434 24.38 -2.01 -48.45
CA ASP A 434 25.26 -2.68 -49.43
C ASP A 434 26.51 -3.27 -48.75
N VAL A 435 26.30 -3.92 -47.61
CA VAL A 435 27.34 -4.66 -46.88
C VAL A 435 27.19 -6.13 -47.22
N SER A 436 28.31 -6.76 -47.56
CA SER A 436 28.36 -8.19 -47.86
C SER A 436 27.93 -9.01 -46.63
N GLU A 437 27.37 -10.21 -46.83
CA GLU A 437 27.00 -11.08 -45.71
C GLU A 437 28.23 -11.42 -44.85
N LYS A 438 29.40 -11.57 -45.48
CA LYS A 438 30.69 -11.75 -44.81
C LYS A 438 31.04 -10.53 -43.94
N GLY A 439 30.84 -9.31 -44.46
CA GLY A 439 31.03 -8.07 -43.73
C GLY A 439 30.11 -7.98 -42.52
N LEU A 440 28.82 -8.28 -42.66
CA LEU A 440 27.87 -8.30 -41.55
C LEU A 440 28.22 -9.36 -40.49
N ARG A 441 28.71 -10.53 -40.90
CA ARG A 441 29.20 -11.56 -39.97
C ARG A 441 30.39 -11.06 -39.15
N GLU A 442 31.35 -10.41 -39.79
CA GLU A 442 32.53 -9.89 -39.09
C GLU A 442 32.18 -8.70 -38.19
N LEU A 443 31.35 -7.77 -38.68
CA LEU A 443 30.81 -6.68 -37.88
C LEU A 443 30.09 -7.20 -36.63
N GLY A 444 29.28 -8.26 -36.76
CA GLY A 444 28.59 -8.88 -35.63
C GLY A 444 29.53 -9.42 -34.55
N LYS A 445 30.64 -10.06 -34.96
CA LYS A 445 31.65 -10.54 -34.01
C LYS A 445 32.32 -9.39 -33.27
N GLN A 446 32.73 -8.35 -33.98
CA GLN A 446 33.44 -7.22 -33.38
C GLN A 446 32.51 -6.36 -32.52
N ALA A 447 31.26 -6.14 -32.96
CA ALA A 447 30.23 -5.46 -32.19
C ALA A 447 29.91 -6.20 -30.89
N ALA A 448 29.90 -7.54 -30.90
CA ALA A 448 29.64 -8.34 -29.70
C ALA A 448 30.69 -8.14 -28.60
N LEU A 449 31.92 -7.73 -28.93
CA LEU A 449 32.99 -7.49 -27.96
C LEU A 449 32.84 -6.18 -27.16
N MET A 450 31.92 -5.30 -27.56
CA MET A 450 31.67 -3.99 -26.91
C MET A 450 30.43 -4.09 -26.00
N PRO A 451 30.48 -3.78 -24.69
CA PRO A 451 29.29 -3.86 -23.82
C PRO A 451 28.16 -3.00 -24.36
N LEU A 452 26.93 -3.53 -24.43
CA LEU A 452 25.83 -2.83 -25.07
C LEU A 452 25.38 -1.62 -24.24
N ALA A 453 25.37 -1.72 -22.90
CA ALA A 453 25.05 -0.59 -22.01
C ALA A 453 26.03 0.59 -22.15
N GLU A 454 27.31 0.30 -22.40
CA GLU A 454 28.37 1.32 -22.42
C GLU A 454 28.64 1.88 -23.82
N SER A 455 28.15 1.21 -24.87
CA SER A 455 28.40 1.53 -26.28
C SER A 455 27.15 2.08 -26.98
N PRO A 456 26.93 3.40 -26.98
CA PRO A 456 25.85 4.01 -27.77
C PRO A 456 25.98 3.71 -29.26
N ALA A 457 27.21 3.55 -29.79
CA ALA A 457 27.41 3.15 -31.19
C ALA A 457 26.92 1.73 -31.46
N ARG A 458 27.12 0.77 -30.54
CA ARG A 458 26.59 -0.59 -30.69
C ARG A 458 25.06 -0.58 -30.64
N GLN A 459 24.48 0.19 -29.73
CA GLN A 459 23.03 0.32 -29.64
C GLN A 459 22.44 0.90 -30.94
N ALA A 460 23.03 1.98 -31.45
CA ALA A 460 22.61 2.61 -32.69
C ALA A 460 22.82 1.70 -33.90
N LEU A 461 23.90 0.91 -33.93
CA LEU A 461 24.14 -0.09 -34.97
C LEU A 461 23.05 -1.16 -34.98
N LEU A 462 22.74 -1.76 -33.83
CA LEU A 462 21.72 -2.79 -33.74
C LEU A 462 20.34 -2.24 -34.11
N GLY A 463 20.00 -1.04 -33.65
CA GLY A 463 18.76 -0.36 -34.03
C GLY A 463 18.67 -0.11 -35.53
N ARG A 464 19.76 0.37 -36.16
CA ARG A 464 19.80 0.60 -37.62
C ARG A 464 19.79 -0.69 -38.42
N LEU A 465 20.50 -1.73 -37.95
CA LEU A 465 20.52 -3.04 -38.57
C LEU A 465 19.13 -3.68 -38.54
N TRP A 466 18.41 -3.56 -37.43
CA TRP A 466 17.03 -4.02 -37.33
C TRP A 466 16.12 -3.29 -38.33
N LEU A 467 16.22 -1.97 -38.45
CA LEU A 467 15.41 -1.20 -39.41
C LEU A 467 15.65 -1.59 -40.87
N LEU A 468 16.89 -1.92 -41.24
CA LEU A 468 17.25 -2.17 -42.64
C LEU A 468 17.27 -3.66 -43.02
N LYS A 469 17.65 -4.55 -42.09
CA LYS A 469 17.75 -6.01 -42.27
C LYS A 469 17.31 -6.76 -40.98
N PRO A 470 15.99 -6.80 -40.67
CA PRO A 470 15.48 -7.42 -39.45
C PRO A 470 15.93 -8.88 -39.26
N ALA A 471 15.94 -9.66 -40.34
CA ALA A 471 16.36 -11.07 -40.31
C ALA A 471 17.82 -11.26 -39.87
N GLU A 472 18.71 -10.35 -40.25
CA GLU A 472 20.13 -10.38 -39.84
C GLU A 472 20.31 -9.91 -38.39
N ALA A 473 19.53 -8.91 -37.96
CA ALA A 473 19.51 -8.45 -36.58
C ALA A 473 18.98 -9.51 -35.62
N GLY A 474 18.07 -10.38 -36.06
CA GLY A 474 17.53 -11.50 -35.29
C GLY A 474 18.52 -12.65 -35.06
N LEU A 475 19.71 -12.62 -35.66
CA LEU A 475 20.68 -13.71 -35.51
C LEU A 475 21.37 -13.68 -34.14
N ALA A 476 21.49 -14.84 -33.50
CA ALA A 476 22.07 -15.04 -32.16
C ALA A 476 23.42 -14.34 -31.92
N ARG A 477 24.28 -14.23 -32.96
CA ARG A 477 25.63 -13.65 -32.84
C ARG A 477 25.63 -12.22 -32.28
N TRP A 478 24.62 -11.42 -32.60
CA TRP A 478 24.50 -10.03 -32.13
C TRP A 478 24.16 -9.91 -30.64
N TRP A 479 23.56 -10.97 -30.09
CA TRP A 479 22.99 -11.02 -28.74
C TRP A 479 23.77 -11.94 -27.79
N SER A 480 24.77 -12.67 -28.32
CA SER A 480 25.57 -13.66 -27.59
C SER A 480 26.20 -13.10 -26.29
N GLU A 481 26.76 -11.90 -26.35
CA GLU A 481 27.41 -11.22 -25.21
C GLU A 481 26.52 -10.20 -24.50
N VAL A 482 25.25 -10.05 -24.88
CA VAL A 482 24.33 -9.07 -24.27
C VAL A 482 23.84 -9.61 -22.93
N GLY A 483 24.16 -8.96 -21.81
CA GLY A 483 23.65 -9.31 -20.48
C GLY A 483 22.23 -8.78 -20.21
N ALA A 484 21.64 -9.12 -19.07
CA ALA A 484 20.35 -8.52 -18.68
C ALA A 484 20.48 -7.02 -18.38
N ASP A 485 21.60 -6.60 -17.78
CA ASP A 485 21.91 -5.19 -17.51
C ASP A 485 21.97 -4.34 -18.77
N ASP A 486 22.60 -4.89 -19.81
CA ASP A 486 22.68 -4.29 -21.12
C ASP A 486 21.29 -3.99 -21.70
N VAL A 487 20.36 -4.91 -21.53
CA VAL A 487 19.00 -4.83 -22.08
C VAL A 487 18.18 -3.80 -21.32
N VAL A 488 18.32 -3.77 -19.98
CA VAL A 488 17.66 -2.77 -19.12
C VAL A 488 18.20 -1.37 -19.36
N ALA A 489 19.49 -1.24 -19.70
CA ALA A 489 20.13 0.03 -20.02
C ALA A 489 19.65 0.63 -21.35
N VAL A 490 19.05 -0.17 -22.25
CA VAL A 490 18.43 0.35 -23.47
C VAL A 490 17.10 0.99 -23.10
N THR A 491 17.09 2.32 -22.94
CA THR A 491 15.91 3.05 -22.47
C THR A 491 14.96 3.48 -23.57
N ASP A 492 15.43 3.63 -24.82
CA ASP A 492 14.63 4.21 -25.91
C ASP A 492 15.12 3.82 -27.32
N GLY A 493 14.38 4.31 -28.33
CA GLY A 493 14.81 4.30 -29.73
C GLY A 493 14.41 3.08 -30.56
N ALA A 494 15.11 2.88 -31.68
CA ALA A 494 14.86 1.77 -32.61
C ALA A 494 15.25 0.41 -32.02
N LEU A 495 16.26 0.37 -31.15
CA LEU A 495 16.70 -0.87 -30.51
C LEU A 495 15.66 -1.39 -29.53
N LEU A 496 14.98 -0.53 -28.78
CA LEU A 496 13.92 -0.94 -27.87
C LEU A 496 12.78 -1.64 -28.63
N ARG A 497 12.36 -1.08 -29.77
CA ARG A 497 11.38 -1.72 -30.67
C ARG A 497 11.89 -3.04 -31.23
N ALA A 498 13.18 -3.13 -31.53
CA ALA A 498 13.80 -4.38 -31.98
C ALA A 498 13.76 -5.46 -30.88
N LEU A 499 13.92 -5.10 -29.61
CA LEU A 499 13.85 -6.05 -28.49
C LEU A 499 12.46 -6.70 -28.37
N ALA A 500 11.39 -6.01 -28.75
CA ALA A 500 10.04 -6.59 -28.78
C ALA A 500 9.83 -7.66 -29.87
N GLU A 501 10.71 -7.72 -30.88
CA GLU A 501 10.58 -8.69 -31.97
C GLU A 501 10.82 -10.12 -31.45
N PRO A 502 9.92 -11.09 -31.71
CA PRO A 502 10.01 -12.43 -31.13
C PRO A 502 11.33 -13.15 -31.40
N THR A 503 11.95 -12.94 -32.57
CA THR A 503 13.24 -13.56 -32.92
C THR A 503 14.39 -13.04 -32.07
N ILE A 504 14.39 -11.75 -31.74
CA ILE A 504 15.39 -11.12 -30.86
C ILE A 504 15.08 -11.46 -29.40
N ALA A 505 13.81 -11.36 -28.99
CA ALA A 505 13.36 -11.71 -27.66
C ALA A 505 13.72 -13.15 -27.28
N ALA A 506 13.68 -14.10 -28.22
CA ALA A 506 14.09 -15.49 -27.99
C ALA A 506 15.56 -15.63 -27.53
N HIS A 507 16.44 -14.70 -27.90
CA HIS A 507 17.85 -14.68 -27.48
C HIS A 507 18.08 -13.94 -26.16
N VAL A 508 17.27 -12.91 -25.89
CA VAL A 508 17.46 -12.00 -24.75
C VAL A 508 16.65 -12.42 -23.53
N ALA A 509 15.40 -12.86 -23.72
CA ALA A 509 14.50 -13.22 -22.62
C ALA A 509 15.07 -14.28 -21.66
N PRO A 510 15.79 -15.34 -22.11
CA PRO A 510 16.41 -16.29 -21.18
C PRO A 510 17.38 -15.60 -20.21
N LYS A 511 18.11 -14.59 -20.66
CA LYS A 511 19.09 -13.86 -19.83
C LYS A 511 18.42 -12.93 -18.83
N VAL A 512 17.34 -12.26 -19.24
CA VAL A 512 16.51 -11.46 -18.33
C VAL A 512 15.87 -12.35 -17.25
N ARG A 513 15.37 -13.53 -17.63
CA ARG A 513 14.80 -14.51 -16.68
C ARG A 513 15.83 -15.00 -15.66
N VAL A 514 17.04 -15.35 -16.10
CA VAL A 514 18.16 -15.70 -15.21
C VAL A 514 18.46 -14.55 -14.26
N ALA A 515 18.51 -13.31 -14.74
CA ALA A 515 18.77 -12.15 -13.88
C ALA A 515 17.66 -11.89 -12.84
N VAL A 516 16.39 -12.22 -13.16
CA VAL A 516 15.27 -12.15 -12.22
C VAL A 516 15.36 -13.26 -11.18
N ASP A 517 15.73 -14.48 -11.59
CA ASP A 517 15.98 -15.59 -10.67
C ASP A 517 17.12 -15.26 -9.69
N ASP A 518 18.20 -14.68 -10.21
CA ASP A 518 19.40 -14.33 -9.46
C ASP A 518 19.24 -13.06 -8.62
N ALA A 519 18.13 -12.33 -8.75
CA ALA A 519 17.88 -11.11 -7.98
C ALA A 519 17.72 -11.41 -6.49
N GLN A 520 18.77 -11.12 -5.72
CA GLN A 520 18.79 -11.26 -4.24
C GLN A 520 18.41 -9.98 -3.50
N THR A 521 18.32 -8.84 -4.19
CA THR A 521 18.06 -7.55 -3.56
C THR A 521 16.86 -6.86 -4.18
N ARG A 522 16.11 -6.13 -3.35
CA ARG A 522 14.97 -5.29 -3.79
C ARG A 522 15.37 -4.35 -4.92
N ARG A 523 16.52 -3.67 -4.80
CA ARG A 523 17.02 -2.74 -5.82
C ARG A 523 17.21 -3.44 -7.16
N ARG A 524 17.84 -4.62 -7.16
CA ARG A 524 18.07 -5.39 -8.39
C ARG A 524 16.77 -5.78 -9.07
N LEU A 525 15.82 -6.36 -8.33
CA LEU A 525 14.54 -6.76 -8.88
C LEU A 525 13.74 -5.56 -9.41
N LEU A 526 13.68 -4.46 -8.65
CA LEU A 526 12.99 -3.26 -9.09
C LEU A 526 13.64 -2.61 -10.32
N THR A 527 14.97 -2.65 -10.46
CA THR A 527 15.64 -2.20 -11.69
C THR A 527 15.25 -3.04 -12.90
N LEU A 528 15.11 -4.36 -12.74
CA LEU A 528 14.62 -5.24 -13.80
C LEU A 528 13.14 -5.00 -14.14
N LEU A 529 12.30 -4.70 -13.15
CA LEU A 529 10.86 -4.44 -13.36
C LEU A 529 10.57 -3.03 -13.86
N ALA A 530 11.44 -2.07 -13.56
CA ALA A 530 11.37 -0.70 -14.07
C ALA A 530 12.02 -0.56 -15.46
N SER A 531 12.42 -1.67 -16.08
CA SER A 531 12.85 -1.67 -17.48
C SER A 531 11.70 -1.23 -18.40
N PRO A 532 12.00 -0.77 -19.63
CA PRO A 532 10.97 -0.50 -20.63
C PRO A 532 9.98 -1.66 -20.80
N PRO A 533 8.72 -1.38 -21.19
CA PRO A 533 7.64 -2.37 -21.21
C PRO A 533 7.94 -3.57 -22.11
N GLU A 534 8.68 -3.39 -23.20
CA GLU A 534 9.13 -4.44 -24.11
C GLU A 534 10.03 -5.46 -23.39
N VAL A 535 10.89 -4.99 -22.49
CA VAL A 535 11.80 -5.82 -21.69
C VAL A 535 11.04 -6.43 -20.51
N ALA A 536 10.19 -5.65 -19.85
CA ALA A 536 9.36 -6.12 -18.74
C ALA A 536 8.43 -7.26 -19.18
N ALA A 537 7.89 -7.20 -20.41
CA ALA A 537 7.06 -8.26 -21.00
C ALA A 537 7.81 -9.58 -21.22
N MET A 538 9.15 -9.59 -21.23
CA MET A 538 9.95 -10.82 -21.32
C MET A 538 10.01 -11.59 -19.99
N VAL A 539 9.66 -10.93 -18.90
CA VAL A 539 9.70 -11.50 -17.55
C VAL A 539 8.41 -12.25 -17.26
N ASP A 540 8.55 -13.51 -16.84
CA ASP A 540 7.44 -14.34 -16.41
C ASP A 540 6.89 -13.85 -15.05
N PRO A 541 5.58 -13.52 -14.94
CA PRO A 541 4.97 -13.11 -13.68
C PRO A 541 5.20 -14.09 -12.53
N GLU A 542 5.25 -15.40 -12.79
CA GLU A 542 5.49 -16.40 -11.74
C GLU A 542 6.90 -16.29 -11.16
N ARG A 543 7.90 -16.07 -12.03
CA ARG A 543 9.29 -15.86 -11.62
C ARG A 543 9.48 -14.56 -10.86
N VAL A 544 8.76 -13.52 -11.25
CA VAL A 544 8.68 -12.27 -10.45
C VAL A 544 8.15 -12.60 -9.07
N GLY A 545 7.02 -13.30 -8.95
CA GLY A 545 6.46 -13.73 -7.66
C GLY A 545 7.45 -14.53 -6.80
N GLN A 546 8.21 -15.44 -7.39
CA GLN A 546 9.25 -16.22 -6.71
C GLN A 546 10.42 -15.35 -6.25
N ALA A 547 10.92 -14.44 -7.10
CA ALA A 547 11.96 -13.49 -6.74
C ALA A 547 11.48 -12.55 -5.62
N PHE A 548 10.23 -12.09 -5.69
CA PHE A 548 9.61 -11.30 -4.62
C PHE A 548 9.57 -12.08 -3.31
N ALA A 549 9.14 -13.34 -3.34
CA ALA A 549 9.08 -14.19 -2.15
C ALA A 549 10.46 -14.44 -1.53
N ARG A 550 11.47 -14.70 -2.38
CA ARG A 550 12.86 -14.87 -1.97
C ARG A 550 13.42 -13.61 -1.32
N ILE A 551 13.28 -12.44 -1.96
CA ILE A 551 13.75 -11.16 -1.40
C ILE A 551 13.00 -10.82 -0.10
N ALA A 552 11.68 -11.04 -0.05
CA ALA A 552 10.89 -10.82 1.16
C ALA A 552 11.34 -11.69 2.35
N SER A 553 11.90 -12.87 2.11
CA SER A 553 12.43 -13.70 3.21
C SER A 553 13.68 -13.10 3.86
N ALA A 554 14.46 -12.30 3.11
CA ALA A 554 15.69 -11.68 3.58
C ALA A 554 15.52 -10.19 3.98
N ASP A 555 14.54 -9.49 3.40
CA ASP A 555 14.28 -8.05 3.60
C ASP A 555 12.95 -7.83 4.34
N LYS A 556 13.03 -7.36 5.59
CA LYS A 556 11.87 -7.10 6.46
C LYS A 556 10.90 -6.05 5.88
N VAL A 557 11.41 -5.03 5.20
CA VAL A 557 10.56 -3.97 4.61
C VAL A 557 9.73 -4.58 3.49
N PHE A 558 10.38 -5.40 2.66
CA PHE A 558 9.73 -6.06 1.54
C PHE A 558 8.76 -7.15 2.01
N ALA A 559 9.06 -7.86 3.10
CA ALA A 559 8.14 -8.76 3.78
C ALA A 559 6.85 -8.05 4.22
N ALA A 560 6.98 -6.87 4.83
CA ALA A 560 5.85 -6.06 5.25
C ALA A 560 4.98 -5.63 4.05
N TRP A 561 5.60 -5.17 2.95
CA TRP A 561 4.88 -4.85 1.73
C TRP A 561 4.16 -6.05 1.14
N ARG A 562 4.81 -7.22 1.08
CA ARG A 562 4.18 -8.45 0.62
C ARG A 562 2.97 -8.80 1.49
N ALA A 563 3.06 -8.66 2.81
CA ALA A 563 1.94 -8.92 3.71
C ALA A 563 0.74 -7.98 3.42
N VAL A 564 1.01 -6.71 3.11
CA VAL A 564 -0.01 -5.73 2.70
C VAL A 564 -0.61 -6.09 1.35
N PHE A 565 0.21 -6.29 0.31
CA PHE A 565 -0.29 -6.57 -1.05
C PHE A 565 -1.03 -7.91 -1.17
N THR A 566 -0.63 -8.89 -0.38
CA THR A 566 -1.33 -10.18 -0.34
C THR A 566 -2.55 -10.15 0.57
N GLY A 567 -2.80 -9.06 1.31
CA GLY A 567 -3.84 -9.00 2.34
C GLY A 567 -3.68 -10.11 3.37
N ALA A 568 -2.44 -10.52 3.68
CA ALA A 568 -2.20 -11.63 4.59
C ALA A 568 -2.68 -11.31 6.01
N ALA A 569 -2.51 -10.05 6.44
CA ALA A 569 -3.04 -9.57 7.72
C ALA A 569 -4.57 -9.59 7.74
N ASP A 570 -5.22 -9.10 6.68
CA ASP A 570 -6.68 -9.10 6.56
C ASP A 570 -7.25 -10.52 6.52
N ARG A 571 -6.57 -11.43 5.81
CA ARG A 571 -6.93 -12.86 5.78
C ARG A 571 -6.79 -13.50 7.15
N ALA A 572 -5.68 -13.29 7.86
CA ALA A 572 -5.50 -13.80 9.21
C ALA A 572 -6.54 -13.23 10.20
N ALA A 573 -6.89 -11.95 10.06
CA ALA A 573 -7.95 -11.32 10.84
C ALA A 573 -9.34 -11.89 10.53
N ALA A 574 -9.63 -12.14 9.24
CA ALA A 574 -10.87 -12.77 8.80
C ALA A 574 -10.99 -14.23 9.30
N GLU A 575 -9.91 -15.03 9.21
CA GLU A 575 -9.85 -16.39 9.74
C GLU A 575 -10.04 -16.41 11.27
N SER A 576 -9.42 -15.48 11.98
CA SER A 576 -9.61 -15.31 13.43
C SER A 576 -11.07 -14.96 13.76
N ARG A 577 -11.70 -14.09 12.97
CA ARG A 577 -13.11 -13.72 13.14
C ARG A 577 -14.06 -14.88 12.84
N ILE A 578 -13.79 -15.67 11.80
CA ILE A 578 -14.55 -16.89 11.48
C ILE A 578 -14.46 -17.89 12.64
N THR A 579 -13.27 -18.05 13.21
CA THR A 579 -13.03 -18.93 14.36
C THR A 579 -13.81 -18.44 15.59
N ALA A 580 -13.75 -17.15 15.91
CA ALA A 580 -14.50 -16.56 17.03
C ALA A 580 -16.01 -16.71 16.86
N LEU A 581 -16.55 -16.40 15.67
CA LEU A 581 -17.99 -16.55 15.38
C LEU A 581 -18.44 -18.02 15.45
N SER A 582 -17.58 -18.97 15.05
CA SER A 582 -17.87 -20.39 15.17
C SER A 582 -17.95 -20.82 16.64
N GLN A 583 -17.03 -20.34 17.48
CA GLN A 583 -17.08 -20.59 18.93
C GLN A 583 -18.34 -19.97 19.57
N GLU A 584 -18.69 -18.73 19.21
CA GLU A 584 -19.91 -18.07 19.69
C GLU A 584 -21.16 -18.88 19.31
N ARG A 585 -21.28 -19.33 18.05
CA ARG A 585 -22.36 -20.19 17.58
C ARG A 585 -22.47 -21.47 18.41
N ASP A 586 -21.35 -22.14 18.68
CA ASP A 586 -21.35 -23.40 19.43
C ASP A 586 -21.68 -23.19 20.92
N THR A 587 -21.34 -22.03 21.50
CA THR A 587 -21.79 -21.67 22.85
C THR A 587 -23.28 -21.35 22.89
N ALA A 588 -23.80 -20.64 21.90
CA ALA A 588 -25.22 -20.34 21.78
C ALA A 588 -26.06 -21.61 21.58
N ALA A 589 -25.58 -22.56 20.75
CA ALA A 589 -26.21 -23.85 20.55
C ALA A 589 -26.31 -24.65 21.86
N ARG A 590 -25.24 -24.67 22.66
CA ARG A 590 -25.23 -25.32 23.99
C ARG A 590 -26.19 -24.66 24.98
N ARG A 591 -26.28 -23.32 24.97
CA ARG A 591 -27.25 -22.58 25.79
C ARG A 591 -28.68 -22.89 25.39
N LEU A 592 -28.97 -22.95 24.09
CA LEU A 592 -30.28 -23.33 23.58
C LEU A 592 -30.65 -24.75 23.99
N GLU A 593 -29.72 -25.70 23.86
CA GLU A 593 -29.94 -27.08 24.29
C GLU A 593 -30.23 -27.19 25.80
N SER A 594 -29.49 -26.47 26.64
CA SER A 594 -29.74 -26.41 28.09
C SER A 594 -31.12 -25.83 28.40
N ALA A 595 -31.48 -24.71 27.77
CA ALA A 595 -32.78 -24.07 27.95
C ALA A 595 -33.95 -24.98 27.52
N LEU A 596 -33.78 -25.74 26.43
CA LEU A 596 -34.78 -26.72 26.00
C LEU A 596 -34.93 -27.88 27.01
N LYS A 597 -33.82 -28.36 27.59
CA LYS A 597 -33.86 -29.38 28.66
C LYS A 597 -34.54 -28.86 29.92
N GLU A 598 -34.25 -27.63 30.32
CA GLU A 598 -34.90 -26.98 31.47
C GLU A 598 -36.40 -26.77 31.23
N ALA A 599 -36.79 -26.29 30.04
CA ALA A 599 -38.18 -26.14 29.67
C ALA A 599 -38.94 -27.47 29.72
N ALA A 600 -38.35 -28.55 29.20
CA ALA A 600 -38.94 -29.90 29.28
C ALA A 600 -39.07 -30.39 30.74
N ALA A 601 -38.08 -30.13 31.59
CA ALA A 601 -38.14 -30.47 33.01
C ALA A 601 -39.24 -29.69 33.75
N LEU A 602 -39.38 -28.39 33.48
CA LEU A 602 -40.44 -27.55 34.03
C LEU A 602 -41.83 -28.02 33.57
N GLN A 603 -41.99 -28.37 32.30
CA GLN A 603 -43.25 -28.93 31.78
C GLN A 603 -43.62 -30.23 32.51
N SER A 604 -42.67 -31.15 32.68
CA SER A 604 -42.90 -32.40 33.43
C SER A 604 -43.29 -32.15 34.89
N ASN A 605 -42.69 -31.14 35.53
CA ASN A 605 -43.04 -30.74 36.89
C ASN A 605 -44.45 -30.13 36.98
N LEU A 606 -44.84 -29.28 36.03
CA LEU A 606 -46.20 -28.73 35.94
C LEU A 606 -47.24 -29.84 35.73
N GLU A 607 -46.97 -30.79 34.84
CA GLU A 607 -47.84 -31.96 34.63
C GLU A 607 -47.97 -32.84 35.88
N ARG A 608 -46.88 -32.98 36.65
CA ARG A 608 -46.91 -33.69 37.94
C ARG A 608 -47.74 -32.92 38.97
N ALA A 609 -47.57 -31.60 39.06
CA ALA A 609 -48.33 -30.75 39.97
C ALA A 609 -49.83 -30.75 39.64
N HIS A 610 -50.21 -30.66 38.35
CA HIS A 610 -51.60 -30.78 37.92
C HIS A 610 -52.21 -32.13 38.31
N ARG A 611 -51.51 -33.24 38.05
CA ARG A 611 -51.97 -34.57 38.47
C ARG A 611 -52.15 -34.67 39.99
N GLN A 612 -51.27 -34.04 40.76
CA GLN A 612 -51.38 -34.02 42.22
C GLN A 612 -52.60 -33.20 42.69
N ILE A 613 -52.85 -32.04 42.09
CA ILE A 613 -54.03 -31.22 42.39
C ILE A 613 -55.31 -31.98 42.07
N ASP A 614 -55.38 -32.66 40.92
CA ASP A 614 -56.55 -33.44 40.53
C ASP A 614 -56.77 -34.64 41.46
N ALA A 615 -55.70 -35.34 41.84
CA ALA A 615 -55.77 -36.41 42.84
C ALA A 615 -56.25 -35.91 44.20
N MET A 616 -55.78 -34.73 44.65
CA MET A 616 -56.26 -34.10 45.89
C MET A 616 -57.74 -33.73 45.82
N ARG A 617 -58.20 -33.18 44.68
CA ARG A 617 -59.61 -32.85 44.46
C ARG A 617 -60.51 -34.08 44.45
N GLU A 618 -60.04 -35.19 43.87
CA GLU A 618 -60.78 -36.45 43.87
C GLU A 618 -60.84 -37.05 45.28
N ALA A 619 -59.73 -37.04 46.01
CA ALA A 619 -59.68 -37.47 47.42
C ALA A 619 -60.59 -36.62 48.31
N ASP A 620 -60.61 -35.30 48.10
CA ASP A 620 -61.46 -34.38 48.83
C ASP A 620 -62.96 -34.63 48.54
N ARG A 621 -63.33 -34.81 47.27
CA ARG A 621 -64.69 -35.21 46.88
C ARG A 621 -65.11 -36.55 47.48
N ALA A 622 -64.22 -37.53 47.48
CA ALA A 622 -64.46 -38.83 48.10
C ALA A 622 -64.65 -38.72 49.64
N SER A 623 -63.82 -37.89 50.30
CA SER A 623 -63.92 -37.61 51.74
C SER A 623 -65.25 -36.92 52.10
N HIS A 624 -65.63 -35.87 51.35
CA HIS A 624 -66.91 -35.19 51.54
C HIS A 624 -68.10 -36.15 51.35
N GLY A 625 -68.09 -36.97 50.29
CA GLY A 625 -69.15 -37.95 50.06
C GLY A 625 -69.23 -39.03 51.15
N ALA A 626 -68.10 -39.44 51.73
CA ALA A 626 -68.07 -40.36 52.86
C ALA A 626 -68.61 -39.71 54.15
N ASN A 627 -68.20 -38.48 54.43
CA ASN A 627 -68.67 -37.71 55.59
C ASN A 627 -70.17 -37.44 55.53
N GLU A 628 -70.69 -37.05 54.36
CA GLU A 628 -72.12 -36.82 54.16
C GLU A 628 -72.94 -38.10 54.42
N ARG A 629 -72.51 -39.24 53.88
CA ARG A 629 -73.16 -40.53 54.15
C ARG A 629 -73.12 -40.89 55.63
N GLN A 630 -71.99 -40.66 56.30
CA GLN A 630 -71.86 -40.94 57.73
C GLN A 630 -72.81 -40.06 58.55
N LEU A 631 -72.89 -38.77 58.24
CA LEU A 631 -73.85 -37.84 58.85
C LEU A 631 -75.31 -38.29 58.62
N GLN A 632 -75.66 -38.75 57.42
CA GLN A 632 -76.99 -39.30 57.12
C GLN A 632 -77.29 -40.56 57.93
N ILE A 633 -76.34 -41.49 58.05
CA ILE A 633 -76.48 -42.71 58.85
C ILE A 633 -76.70 -42.35 60.33
N ASP A 634 -75.91 -41.43 60.86
CA ASP A 634 -76.00 -41.03 62.26
C ASP A 634 -77.28 -40.25 62.55
N ALA A 635 -77.78 -39.46 61.60
CA ALA A 635 -79.10 -38.84 61.65
C ALA A 635 -80.22 -39.91 61.68
N MET A 636 -80.20 -40.88 60.76
CA MET A 636 -81.20 -41.96 60.70
C MET A 636 -81.18 -42.87 61.93
N ARG A 637 -80.00 -43.19 62.48
CA ARG A 637 -79.87 -43.93 63.76
C ARG A 637 -80.49 -43.15 64.92
N SER A 638 -80.36 -41.84 64.92
CA SER A 638 -80.94 -40.98 65.95
C SER A 638 -82.47 -40.94 65.82
N VAL A 639 -83.01 -40.83 64.60
CA VAL A 639 -84.45 -40.95 64.34
C VAL A 639 -84.99 -42.32 64.75
N ALA A 640 -84.31 -43.41 64.39
CA ALA A 640 -84.72 -44.77 64.74
C ALA A 640 -84.74 -44.98 66.26
N ARG A 641 -83.76 -44.44 67.01
CA ARG A 641 -83.77 -44.47 68.49
C ARG A 641 -84.95 -43.72 69.09
N ILE A 642 -85.31 -42.56 68.53
CA ILE A 642 -86.49 -41.79 68.97
C ILE A 642 -87.77 -42.57 68.67
N ALA A 643 -87.89 -43.14 67.46
CA ALA A 643 -89.06 -43.92 67.06
C ALA A 643 -89.24 -45.19 67.91
N ALA A 644 -88.16 -45.91 68.21
CA ALA A 644 -88.20 -47.08 69.10
C ALA A 644 -88.68 -46.70 70.51
N LEU A 645 -88.16 -45.60 71.08
CA LEU A 645 -88.56 -45.11 72.40
C LEU A 645 -90.03 -44.65 72.42
N ALA A 646 -90.52 -44.04 71.33
CA ALA A 646 -91.92 -43.68 71.20
C ALA A 646 -92.83 -44.92 71.16
N VAL A 647 -92.45 -45.98 70.44
CA VAL A 647 -93.25 -47.22 70.34
C VAL A 647 -93.29 -47.98 71.68
N GLU A 648 -92.16 -48.12 72.38
CA GLU A 648 -92.12 -48.79 73.69
C GLU A 648 -93.04 -48.10 74.71
N GLU A 649 -92.99 -46.78 74.80
CA GLU A 649 -93.71 -46.04 75.83
C GLU A 649 -95.20 -45.85 75.51
N VAL A 650 -95.56 -45.76 74.22
CA VAL A 650 -96.98 -45.78 73.80
C VAL A 650 -97.62 -47.14 74.05
N GLY A 651 -96.88 -48.24 73.88
CA GLY A 651 -97.34 -49.59 74.22
C GLY A 651 -97.53 -49.83 75.73
N ALA A 652 -96.79 -49.10 76.58
CA ALA A 652 -96.85 -49.20 78.04
C ALA A 652 -97.97 -48.38 78.69
N GLY A 653 -98.73 -47.59 77.93
CA GLY A 653 -99.94 -46.89 78.40
C GLY A 653 -99.73 -45.56 79.14
N ASP A 654 -98.50 -45.04 79.23
CA ASP A 654 -98.22 -43.72 79.83
C ASP A 654 -97.58 -42.75 78.81
N PRO A 655 -98.39 -42.05 78.00
CA PRO A 655 -97.92 -41.13 76.96
C PRO A 655 -97.18 -39.91 77.52
N LYS A 656 -97.37 -39.56 78.80
CA LYS A 656 -96.67 -38.45 79.43
C LYS A 656 -95.20 -38.80 79.66
N ARG A 657 -94.93 -40.02 80.14
CA ARG A 657 -93.58 -40.54 80.33
C ARG A 657 -92.81 -40.68 79.01
N ALA A 658 -93.48 -41.09 77.93
CA ALA A 658 -92.94 -41.11 76.58
C ALA A 658 -92.44 -39.74 76.15
N ARG A 659 -93.31 -38.72 76.26
CA ARG A 659 -93.01 -37.33 75.91
C ARG A 659 -91.83 -36.79 76.70
N ASP A 660 -91.82 -36.97 78.02
CA ASP A 660 -90.74 -36.45 78.88
C ASP A 660 -89.38 -37.08 78.55
N ARG A 661 -89.35 -38.38 78.22
CA ARG A 661 -88.14 -39.08 77.80
C ARG A 661 -87.66 -38.64 76.41
N ILE A 662 -88.57 -38.46 75.45
CA ILE A 662 -88.24 -37.92 74.12
C ILE A 662 -87.69 -36.50 74.27
N THR A 663 -88.34 -35.63 75.02
CA THR A 663 -87.86 -34.26 75.29
C THR A 663 -86.48 -34.26 75.95
N ALA A 664 -86.26 -35.12 76.96
CA ALA A 664 -84.94 -35.24 77.60
C ALA A 664 -83.85 -35.80 76.67
N LEU A 665 -84.21 -36.61 75.68
CA LEU A 665 -83.28 -37.14 74.69
C LEU A 665 -82.95 -36.08 73.63
N VAL A 666 -83.95 -35.36 73.13
CA VAL A 666 -83.81 -34.20 72.24
C VAL A 666 -82.89 -33.15 72.86
N ARG A 667 -83.11 -32.81 74.14
CA ARG A 667 -82.28 -31.84 74.86
C ARG A 667 -80.81 -32.27 75.01
N ARG A 668 -80.57 -33.57 75.22
CA ARG A 668 -79.21 -34.13 75.29
C ARG A 668 -78.47 -34.08 73.95
N SER A 669 -79.19 -34.05 72.84
CA SER A 669 -78.64 -33.84 71.51
C SER A 669 -78.35 -32.36 71.20
N GLY A 670 -78.47 -31.47 72.19
CA GLY A 670 -78.26 -30.03 72.02
C GLY A 670 -79.41 -29.31 71.32
N LEU A 671 -80.57 -29.97 71.18
CA LEU A 671 -81.77 -29.34 70.65
C LEU A 671 -82.55 -28.66 71.78
N GLU A 672 -82.94 -27.42 71.56
CA GLU A 672 -83.79 -26.66 72.46
C GLU A 672 -85.20 -26.62 71.91
N THR A 673 -86.19 -26.89 72.77
CA THR A 673 -87.60 -26.86 72.38
C THR A 673 -88.09 -25.42 72.29
N VAL A 674 -88.78 -25.11 71.18
CA VAL A 674 -89.48 -23.85 71.00
C VAL A 674 -90.92 -24.04 71.50
N GLY A 675 -91.17 -23.59 72.73
CA GLY A 675 -92.46 -23.72 73.41
C GLY A 675 -92.76 -25.14 73.93
N GLU A 676 -93.65 -25.22 74.92
CA GLU A 676 -94.19 -26.50 75.40
C GLU A 676 -95.64 -26.65 74.94
N ILE A 677 -96.09 -27.86 74.60
CA ILE A 677 -97.49 -28.09 74.18
C ILE A 677 -98.45 -27.58 75.26
N GLY A 678 -99.35 -26.68 74.88
CA GLY A 678 -100.32 -26.01 75.75
C GLY A 678 -99.80 -24.75 76.45
N ALA A 679 -98.52 -24.42 76.31
CA ALA A 679 -97.98 -23.14 76.81
C ALA A 679 -98.50 -21.99 75.94
N VAL A 680 -98.89 -20.91 76.59
CA VAL A 680 -99.22 -19.65 75.94
C VAL A 680 -97.92 -18.86 75.77
N VAL A 681 -97.59 -18.53 74.53
CA VAL A 681 -96.37 -17.80 74.16
C VAL A 681 -96.70 -16.67 73.20
N THR A 682 -95.83 -15.69 73.10
CA THR A 682 -95.92 -14.62 72.13
C THR A 682 -95.58 -15.13 70.73
N TYR A 683 -96.42 -14.88 69.73
CA TYR A 683 -96.18 -15.31 68.35
C TYR A 683 -94.95 -14.62 67.76
N ASP A 684 -93.95 -15.40 67.38
CA ASP A 684 -92.77 -14.97 66.63
C ASP A 684 -92.73 -15.77 65.31
N PRO A 685 -92.91 -15.15 64.14
CA PRO A 685 -92.95 -15.85 62.87
C PRO A 685 -91.63 -16.52 62.48
N THR A 686 -90.51 -16.20 63.14
CA THR A 686 -89.23 -16.88 62.93
C THR A 686 -89.16 -18.23 63.64
N LEU A 687 -89.86 -18.36 64.77
CA LEU A 687 -89.86 -19.52 65.66
C LEU A 687 -91.16 -20.33 65.61
N HIS A 688 -92.27 -19.73 65.17
CA HIS A 688 -93.60 -20.31 65.18
C HIS A 688 -94.21 -20.39 63.77
N ASP A 689 -95.05 -21.41 63.56
CA ASP A 689 -95.86 -21.61 62.37
C ASP A 689 -97.34 -21.63 62.80
N SER A 690 -98.09 -20.61 62.42
CA SER A 690 -99.48 -20.45 62.85
C SER A 690 -100.43 -21.26 61.97
N ILE A 691 -101.35 -22.01 62.59
CA ILE A 691 -102.43 -22.71 61.87
C ILE A 691 -103.41 -21.69 61.25
N GLU A 692 -103.62 -20.56 61.92
CA GLU A 692 -104.45 -19.47 61.45
C GLU A 692 -103.64 -18.47 60.62
N ARG A 693 -104.19 -18.04 59.49
CA ARG A 693 -103.54 -17.01 58.66
C ARG A 693 -103.75 -15.63 59.27
N GLY A 694 -102.67 -14.85 59.34
CA GLY A 694 -102.74 -13.43 59.71
C GLY A 694 -102.56 -13.13 61.20
N VAL A 695 -102.01 -14.05 61.99
CA VAL A 695 -101.62 -13.76 63.37
C VAL A 695 -100.49 -12.73 63.38
N GLU A 696 -100.71 -11.58 64.00
CA GLU A 696 -99.70 -10.53 64.10
C GLU A 696 -98.58 -10.95 65.07
N PRO A 697 -97.30 -10.69 64.75
CA PRO A 697 -96.20 -10.91 65.68
C PRO A 697 -96.47 -10.18 67.01
N GLY A 698 -96.31 -10.86 68.14
CA GLY A 698 -96.68 -10.31 69.44
C GLY A 698 -98.00 -10.86 70.00
N THR A 699 -98.86 -11.45 69.17
CA THR A 699 -100.15 -12.01 69.63
C THR A 699 -99.92 -13.24 70.51
N GLU A 700 -100.68 -13.39 71.60
CA GLU A 700 -100.61 -14.60 72.43
C GLU A 700 -101.21 -15.81 71.68
N VAL A 701 -100.41 -16.86 71.56
CA VAL A 701 -100.76 -18.10 70.88
C VAL A 701 -100.46 -19.30 71.78
N SER A 702 -101.31 -20.32 71.71
CA SER A 702 -101.11 -21.59 72.39
C SER A 702 -100.29 -22.54 71.50
N VAL A 703 -99.25 -23.16 72.05
CA VAL A 703 -98.42 -24.10 71.30
C VAL A 703 -99.14 -25.45 71.15
N ARG A 704 -99.43 -25.86 69.91
CA ARG A 704 -100.01 -27.16 69.58
C ARG A 704 -98.94 -28.24 69.39
N GLN A 705 -97.83 -27.90 68.75
CA GLN A 705 -96.70 -28.81 68.53
C GLN A 705 -95.39 -28.05 68.79
N PRO A 706 -94.45 -28.60 69.58
CA PRO A 706 -93.22 -27.88 69.90
C PRO A 706 -92.31 -27.82 68.67
N GLY A 707 -91.63 -26.70 68.50
CA GLY A 707 -90.55 -26.56 67.53
C GLY A 707 -89.20 -26.97 68.13
N TYR A 708 -88.16 -26.98 67.32
CA TYR A 708 -86.80 -27.31 67.76
C TYR A 708 -85.78 -26.36 67.12
N THR A 709 -84.91 -25.81 67.96
CA THR A 709 -83.72 -25.07 67.52
C THR A 709 -82.47 -25.84 67.91
N TRP A 710 -81.43 -25.74 67.09
CA TRP A 710 -80.12 -26.30 67.36
C TRP A 710 -79.08 -25.19 67.38
N THR A 711 -78.16 -25.24 68.34
CA THR A 711 -77.08 -24.26 68.45
C THR A 711 -75.76 -24.92 68.09
N HIS A 712 -75.10 -24.44 67.04
CA HIS A 712 -73.80 -24.94 66.61
C HIS A 712 -72.85 -23.77 66.36
N GLY A 713 -71.68 -23.77 66.99
CA GLY A 713 -70.69 -22.69 66.84
C GLY A 713 -71.16 -21.31 67.33
N GLY A 714 -72.18 -21.25 68.18
CA GLY A 714 -72.78 -19.99 68.65
C GLY A 714 -73.92 -19.46 67.76
N GLU A 715 -74.17 -20.08 66.60
CA GLU A 715 -75.30 -19.75 65.74
C GLU A 715 -76.50 -20.66 66.06
N ARG A 716 -77.70 -20.05 66.18
CA ARG A 716 -78.95 -20.75 66.46
C ARG A 716 -79.71 -21.01 65.17
N VAL A 717 -79.83 -22.27 64.77
CA VAL A 717 -80.55 -22.72 63.58
C VAL A 717 -81.93 -23.26 63.98
N VAL A 718 -82.99 -22.78 63.34
CA VAL A 718 -84.34 -23.31 63.53
C VAL A 718 -84.51 -24.56 62.67
N LEU A 719 -84.61 -25.73 63.30
CA LEU A 719 -84.82 -27.00 62.58
C LEU A 719 -86.29 -27.26 62.27
N ALA A 720 -87.17 -26.89 63.21
CA ALA A 720 -88.61 -26.93 63.04
C ALA A 720 -89.24 -25.79 63.85
N ARG A 721 -90.19 -25.07 63.25
CA ARG A 721 -90.95 -24.05 63.96
C ARG A 721 -92.04 -24.71 64.81
N ALA A 722 -92.40 -24.10 65.94
CA ALA A 722 -93.48 -24.60 66.77
C ALA A 722 -94.82 -24.30 66.10
N THR A 723 -95.70 -25.29 66.00
CA THR A 723 -97.04 -25.06 65.49
C THR A 723 -97.91 -24.46 66.59
N VAL A 724 -98.56 -23.33 66.31
CA VAL A 724 -99.31 -22.56 67.30
C VAL A 724 -100.71 -22.21 66.80
N GLU A 725 -101.63 -21.97 67.74
CA GLU A 725 -103.01 -21.53 67.47
C GLU A 725 -103.36 -20.29 68.28
N THR A 726 -104.26 -19.44 67.78
CA THR A 726 -104.68 -18.21 68.46
C THR A 726 -105.63 -18.55 69.61
N LEU A 727 -105.40 -18.01 70.81
CA LEU A 727 -106.34 -18.18 71.92
C LEU A 727 -107.63 -17.41 71.64
N HIS A 728 -108.73 -18.13 71.40
CA HIS A 728 -110.06 -17.53 71.40
C HIS A 728 -110.44 -17.28 72.87
N VAL A 729 -110.32 -16.03 73.31
CA VAL A 729 -110.78 -15.57 74.63
C VAL A 729 -112.29 -15.45 74.66
#